data_AF-A0A918TYM1-F1
#
_entry.id   AF-A0A918TYM1-F1
#
_cell.length_a   1.000
_cell.length_b   1.000
_cell.length_c   1.000
_cell.angle_alpha   90.00
_cell.angle_beta   90.00
_cell.angle_gamma   90.00
#
_symmetry.space_group_name_H-M   'P 1'
#
loop_
_entity.id
_entity.type
_entity.pdbx_description
1 polymer ?
#
loop_
_entity_poly.entity_id
_entity_poly.type
_entity_poly.pdbx_seq_one_letter_code
_entity_poly.pdbx_strand_id
1 'polypeptide(L)'
;MKKLPLLFTLALVALALGQALVIPKEDARRLNVLFFGAPTGNGPGHDPVTRYRAIKKHLGADGIDFTYAENPAVVFNPEVLEQYDAVLMYGNWEQNGTMPPKQEEALISYVENGGAFLPIHCASACYGQSQKFVELVGAKFRSHRDAVFSPKNVNRTHPITKDLEPVNAWDETYVHSDHNDDRVILQKRDDEPWTWVREVGQGRVFYTASGHDHRVWDTPEFHELIKRAVYWSVGSDRYRLLKGFAIPTLEQEEVSLPGYRERKEITMAQKPLSPVESMKLAQVPVGFELSLFASEPDIVNPIYVNWDHRGRAFVIETIDYPNNLQRGNLGHDRITICEDTNNDGRADKFTRFAEKLSIPTSLVFANGGVICTNGSELLFLKDTNGDDKADVREVLIDGFNMGDTHAGPSNLKWGPDGWIYATIGYSGFNGKVGDENHRFAQGLFRFLPDGSQMEWLQPTTNNTWGLGFTAEFDILGSTANGNPSFYMTFPRKTYDSVSLDQGRTPRADDNPLLNPSSADIRQVDQFDRYTAAAGHAIYTANRFPSSYHNQVAFICGPTAKLVGHFDLERQGAGWKATQSPNNTYNSADAWSAPVCAEVGPDGALWICDWYNIIIQHNPTPSRNSAGINAQTGKGNAYETPHRDKEHGRIYRLYPTGSKDDANPGLDPSRPASLLKGLQHPNLFWRLTAQRLLEEQGDVTLAKELISLAKTNAEAGSHALYALDSLGQLTPSLLTDFLTQGQPAARRAAIALANPDQLKRAFLSDGTIKAEGRELADILVGLSLAGSDPAIGEALHNLAANQPGVIFEDSTLRDAWNIAARRHATTVLAAAGDRTTEEKSEPENLLPNGDFEEADNGQPSNWNDLRVYAGAGADQITVSTSPDGRSGNCLKITAKDYSDCGVAISVPVKRGVRYRLSGWLKTENLETRNNAPGALINLHGGQRTRSLKGTNEWTQVSVEFEAGSDRDALIHCLLSGYGVGRGTVYFDDLSLIALGNSNSLAGALESLQTFADQGDKPSVPTQRKFEPDSEIHERGLAVYSLTCVACHGVDGKGVPHSFPPLDGSSWATGDPERVAKIVLHGLMGPLERNGDQFNSAMPPLGSTLDDQQIADVMTYVRQTWSNDASPVSADFVKKVRQDTSKQQMMYQVKELEN
;
A
#
# COMPACT_ATOMS: atom_id res chain seq x y z
N MET A 1 4.01 -16.87 -83.63
CA MET A 1 3.35 -15.84 -84.48
C MET A 1 2.14 -15.32 -83.69
N LYS A 2 1.85 -14.02 -83.48
CA LYS A 2 2.51 -12.71 -83.79
C LYS A 2 2.09 -11.65 -82.72
N LYS A 3 3.07 -10.89 -82.20
CA LYS A 3 3.10 -9.44 -81.80
C LYS A 3 1.95 -8.73 -80.99
N LEU A 4 2.23 -8.36 -79.71
CA LEU A 4 2.61 -7.00 -79.15
C LEU A 4 1.68 -5.72 -79.33
N PRO A 5 1.83 -4.58 -78.55
CA PRO A 5 1.28 -4.30 -77.19
C PRO A 5 0.79 -2.80 -76.96
N LEU A 6 0.91 -2.28 -75.71
CA LEU A 6 0.99 -0.85 -75.24
C LEU A 6 -0.31 -0.15 -74.69
N LEU A 7 -0.20 1.10 -74.16
CA LEU A 7 -0.23 1.45 -72.72
C LEU A 7 -0.46 2.98 -72.43
N PHE A 8 -0.50 3.38 -71.14
CA PHE A 8 -0.31 4.73 -70.52
C PHE A 8 -1.35 5.90 -70.66
N THR A 9 -2.08 6.14 -69.55
CA THR A 9 -2.33 7.41 -68.78
C THR A 9 -2.72 8.79 -69.38
N LEU A 10 -3.50 9.51 -68.55
CA LEU A 10 -3.39 10.94 -68.11
C LEU A 10 -4.35 12.03 -68.67
N ALA A 11 -5.06 12.66 -67.71
CA ALA A 11 -5.27 14.11 -67.54
C ALA A 11 -6.68 14.75 -67.76
N LEU A 12 -6.96 15.71 -66.86
CA LEU A 12 -7.83 16.89 -66.99
C LEU A 12 -9.37 16.73 -66.98
N VAL A 13 -9.92 16.65 -65.77
CA VAL A 13 -11.13 17.41 -65.39
C VAL A 13 -10.74 18.33 -64.24
N ALA A 14 -10.79 19.65 -64.47
CA ALA A 14 -10.50 20.67 -63.46
C ALA A 14 -11.36 21.91 -63.69
N LEU A 15 -11.75 22.54 -62.57
CA LEU A 15 -12.48 23.82 -62.45
C LEU A 15 -13.97 23.79 -62.88
N ALA A 16 -14.90 24.45 -62.18
CA ALA A 16 -14.85 25.02 -60.83
C ALA A 16 -16.27 25.38 -60.35
N LEU A 17 -16.50 25.32 -59.03
CA LEU A 17 -17.03 26.40 -58.17
C LEU A 17 -17.49 25.82 -56.82
N GLY A 18 -17.14 26.48 -55.71
CA GLY A 18 -17.78 26.22 -54.40
C GLY A 18 -16.99 25.44 -53.35
N GLN A 19 -15.65 25.41 -53.39
CA GLN A 19 -14.90 25.14 -52.15
C GLN A 19 -15.10 26.33 -51.20
N ALA A 20 -15.99 26.18 -50.23
CA ALA A 20 -15.81 26.89 -48.96
C ALA A 20 -14.48 26.41 -48.37
N LEU A 21 -13.61 27.32 -47.94
CA LEU A 21 -12.44 26.93 -47.15
C LEU A 21 -12.95 26.30 -45.85
N VAL A 22 -12.90 24.97 -45.79
CA VAL A 22 -12.86 24.27 -44.50
C VAL A 22 -11.49 24.58 -43.92
N ILE A 23 -11.42 25.68 -43.17
CA ILE A 23 -10.34 25.91 -42.21
C ILE A 23 -10.27 24.63 -41.36
N PRO A 24 -9.10 23.99 -41.19
CA PRO A 24 -8.98 22.86 -40.30
C PRO A 24 -9.55 23.27 -38.94
N LYS A 25 -10.56 22.54 -38.46
CA LYS A 25 -10.93 22.69 -37.06
C LYS A 25 -9.72 22.23 -36.26
N GLU A 26 -9.14 23.14 -35.49
CA GLU A 26 -8.28 22.77 -34.36
C GLU A 26 -8.97 21.64 -33.59
N ASP A 27 -8.20 20.61 -33.23
CA ASP A 27 -8.76 19.39 -32.67
C ASP A 27 -9.52 19.71 -31.38
N ALA A 28 -10.79 19.31 -31.38
CA ALA A 28 -11.68 19.58 -30.27
C ALA A 28 -11.21 18.78 -29.04
N ARG A 29 -11.09 19.45 -27.89
CA ARG A 29 -10.44 18.90 -26.69
C ARG A 29 -10.97 19.50 -25.39
N ARG A 30 -10.59 18.89 -24.27
CA ARG A 30 -10.77 19.39 -22.90
C ARG A 30 -9.90 20.64 -22.66
N LEU A 31 -10.20 21.42 -21.61
CA LEU A 31 -9.42 22.60 -21.23
C LEU A 31 -8.33 22.24 -20.22
N ASN A 32 -7.09 22.62 -20.49
CA ASN A 32 -5.95 22.42 -19.58
C ASN A 32 -5.82 23.64 -18.66
N VAL A 33 -5.90 23.43 -17.34
CA VAL A 33 -5.74 24.50 -16.34
C VAL A 33 -4.59 24.19 -15.39
N LEU A 34 -3.60 25.07 -15.36
CA LEU A 34 -2.51 25.01 -14.40
C LEU A 34 -2.95 25.64 -13.08
N PHE A 35 -3.07 24.84 -12.03
CA PHE A 35 -3.27 25.30 -10.67
C PHE A 35 -1.89 25.56 -10.05
N PHE A 36 -1.50 26.84 -9.98
CA PHE A 36 -0.24 27.26 -9.37
C PHE A 36 -0.44 27.58 -7.88
N GLY A 37 0.07 26.68 -7.04
CA GLY A 37 0.05 26.79 -5.58
C GLY A 37 1.29 27.48 -4.99
N ALA A 38 1.21 27.85 -3.71
CA ALA A 38 2.37 28.04 -2.85
C ALA A 38 2.61 26.79 -1.96
N PRO A 39 3.83 26.50 -1.50
CA PRO A 39 4.08 25.39 -0.59
C PRO A 39 3.24 25.52 0.69
N THR A 40 2.60 24.42 1.12
CA THR A 40 1.72 24.38 2.32
C THR A 40 2.44 24.83 3.62
N GLY A 41 3.79 24.79 3.64
CA GLY A 41 4.60 25.33 4.74
C GLY A 41 4.49 26.85 4.95
N ASN A 42 3.93 27.60 4.00
CA ASN A 42 3.78 29.06 4.10
C ASN A 42 2.56 29.52 4.92
N GLY A 43 1.72 28.61 5.44
CA GLY A 43 0.70 28.92 6.43
C GLY A 43 -0.53 27.99 6.35
N PRO A 44 -1.03 27.46 7.49
CA PRO A 44 -2.07 26.41 7.49
C PRO A 44 -3.45 26.85 6.98
N GLY A 45 -3.73 28.15 6.86
CA GLY A 45 -4.96 28.64 6.21
C GLY A 45 -4.97 28.42 4.70
N HIS A 46 -3.81 28.58 4.06
CA HIS A 46 -3.66 28.56 2.60
C HIS A 46 -2.98 27.27 2.12
N ASP A 47 -3.64 26.12 2.26
CA ASP A 47 -3.16 24.81 1.79
C ASP A 47 -3.61 24.52 0.33
N PRO A 48 -2.75 24.70 -0.69
CA PRO A 48 -3.20 24.74 -2.08
C PRO A 48 -3.43 23.36 -2.68
N VAL A 49 -2.74 22.32 -2.19
CA VAL A 49 -2.96 20.93 -2.65
C VAL A 49 -4.38 20.47 -2.28
N THR A 50 -4.84 20.78 -1.07
CA THR A 50 -6.23 20.49 -0.67
C THR A 50 -7.24 21.30 -1.48
N ARG A 51 -6.94 22.54 -1.89
CA ARG A 51 -7.84 23.35 -2.73
C ARG A 51 -7.88 22.86 -4.19
N TYR A 52 -6.73 22.49 -4.74
CA TYR A 52 -6.60 21.78 -6.02
C TYR A 52 -7.45 20.51 -6.03
N ARG A 53 -7.32 19.68 -4.98
CA ARG A 53 -8.10 18.46 -4.79
C ARG A 53 -9.60 18.72 -4.75
N ALA A 54 -10.03 19.74 -4.00
CA ALA A 54 -11.44 20.13 -3.90
C ALA A 54 -12.03 20.53 -5.27
N ILE A 55 -11.34 21.39 -6.04
CA ILE A 55 -11.87 21.86 -7.33
C ILE A 55 -11.80 20.81 -8.44
N LYS A 56 -10.70 20.03 -8.50
CA LYS A 56 -10.51 18.92 -9.46
C LYS A 56 -11.61 17.86 -9.33
N LYS A 57 -11.96 17.50 -8.10
CA LYS A 57 -12.99 16.50 -7.77
C LYS A 57 -14.38 16.87 -8.28
N HIS A 58 -14.70 18.16 -8.42
CA HIS A 58 -16.02 18.63 -8.83
C HIS A 58 -16.09 19.04 -10.30
N LEU A 59 -15.01 19.59 -10.87
CA LEU A 59 -15.02 20.16 -12.23
C LEU A 59 -14.43 19.23 -13.31
N GLY A 60 -13.88 18.06 -12.96
CA GLY A 60 -13.36 17.12 -13.95
C GLY A 60 -14.42 16.58 -14.92
N ALA A 61 -15.67 16.42 -14.48
CA ALA A 61 -16.78 16.05 -15.36
C ALA A 61 -17.19 17.18 -16.34
N ASP A 62 -16.91 18.44 -15.99
CA ASP A 62 -17.17 19.63 -16.82
C ASP A 62 -16.12 19.84 -17.94
N GLY A 63 -15.13 18.95 -18.08
CA GLY A 63 -14.12 19.02 -19.14
C GLY A 63 -12.97 19.99 -18.85
N ILE A 64 -12.68 20.22 -17.57
CA ILE A 64 -11.58 21.05 -17.09
C ILE A 64 -10.54 20.15 -16.41
N ASP A 65 -9.36 20.05 -17.00
CA ASP A 65 -8.25 19.22 -16.55
C ASP A 65 -7.25 20.05 -15.75
N PHE A 66 -7.30 19.90 -14.42
CA PHE A 66 -6.41 20.60 -13.51
C PHE A 66 -5.08 19.85 -13.32
N THR A 67 -3.97 20.56 -13.55
CA THR A 67 -2.60 20.12 -13.21
C THR A 67 -2.05 21.01 -12.10
N TYR A 68 -1.50 20.45 -11.03
CA TYR A 68 -0.90 21.19 -9.93
C TYR A 68 0.60 21.43 -10.15
N ALA A 69 1.08 22.63 -9.80
CA ALA A 69 2.50 22.93 -9.68
C ALA A 69 2.75 24.01 -8.60
N GLU A 70 3.95 24.02 -8.03
CA GLU A 70 4.36 24.98 -6.99
C GLU A 70 5.74 25.63 -7.24
N ASN A 71 6.45 25.30 -8.31
CA ASN A 71 7.74 25.93 -8.59
C ASN A 71 7.57 27.09 -9.60
N PRO A 72 7.67 28.37 -9.19
CA PRO A 72 7.50 29.51 -10.10
C PRO A 72 8.53 29.55 -11.23
N ALA A 73 9.73 28.98 -11.03
CA ALA A 73 10.77 28.92 -12.08
C ALA A 73 10.48 27.86 -13.15
N VAL A 74 9.64 26.87 -12.86
CA VAL A 74 9.11 25.91 -13.84
C VAL A 74 7.84 26.46 -14.48
N VAL A 75 6.92 27.00 -13.67
CA VAL A 75 5.60 27.45 -14.09
C VAL A 75 5.66 28.68 -15.00
N PHE A 76 6.41 29.71 -14.63
CA PHE A 76 6.49 30.96 -15.40
C PHE A 76 7.61 30.90 -16.47
N ASN A 77 7.53 29.86 -17.30
CA ASN A 77 8.32 29.67 -18.52
C ASN A 77 7.35 29.67 -19.72
N PRO A 78 7.60 30.44 -20.81
CA PRO A 78 6.74 30.43 -21.99
C PRO A 78 6.40 29.03 -22.52
N GLU A 79 7.38 28.13 -22.61
CA GLU A 79 7.21 26.75 -23.11
C GLU A 79 6.27 25.91 -22.24
N VAL A 80 6.13 26.25 -20.95
CA VAL A 80 5.21 25.58 -20.02
C VAL A 80 3.84 26.25 -20.09
N LEU A 81 3.79 27.58 -20.05
CA LEU A 81 2.55 28.36 -20.10
C LEU A 81 1.74 28.11 -21.39
N GLU A 82 2.41 27.95 -22.54
CA GLU A 82 1.77 27.64 -23.83
C GLU A 82 0.98 26.32 -23.86
N GLN A 83 1.23 25.40 -22.92
CA GLN A 83 0.54 24.11 -22.84
C GLN A 83 -0.82 24.20 -22.11
N TYR A 84 -1.14 25.34 -21.51
CA TYR A 84 -2.34 25.55 -20.70
C TYR A 84 -3.26 26.63 -21.30
N ASP A 85 -4.57 26.39 -21.21
CA ASP A 85 -5.58 27.37 -21.58
C ASP A 85 -5.74 28.46 -20.52
N ALA A 86 -5.46 28.12 -19.26
CA ALA A 86 -5.54 29.03 -18.12
C ALA A 86 -4.51 28.70 -17.02
N VAL A 87 -4.08 29.74 -16.30
CA VAL A 87 -3.34 29.63 -15.04
C VAL A 87 -4.22 30.14 -13.91
N LEU A 88 -4.61 29.27 -12.98
CA LEU A 88 -5.27 29.61 -11.73
C LEU A 88 -4.21 29.70 -10.64
N MET A 89 -4.08 30.86 -10.00
CA MET A 89 -3.06 31.11 -8.97
C MET A 89 -3.69 31.21 -7.59
N TYR A 90 -3.18 30.43 -6.63
CA TYR A 90 -3.64 30.44 -5.24
C TYR A 90 -2.46 30.21 -4.28
N GLY A 91 -2.02 31.29 -3.62
CA GLY A 91 -0.89 31.27 -2.69
C GLY A 91 -0.39 32.68 -2.35
N ASN A 92 0.59 32.75 -1.44
CA ASN A 92 1.24 33.98 -0.98
C ASN A 92 2.74 33.97 -1.36
N TRP A 93 3.04 34.16 -2.65
CA TRP A 93 4.41 34.21 -3.15
C TRP A 93 5.03 35.60 -2.99
N GLU A 94 6.15 35.69 -2.26
CA GLU A 94 6.92 36.93 -2.08
C GLU A 94 6.00 38.11 -1.72
N GLN A 95 5.27 38.00 -0.60
CA GLN A 95 4.31 39.02 -0.19
C GLN A 95 5.03 40.36 0.03
N ASN A 96 4.65 41.38 -0.72
CA ASN A 96 5.38 42.66 -0.82
C ASN A 96 6.83 42.58 -1.37
N GLY A 97 7.23 41.47 -2.00
CA GLY A 97 8.46 41.34 -2.78
C GLY A 97 8.24 41.62 -4.27
N THR A 98 9.19 41.22 -5.12
CA THR A 98 9.19 41.46 -6.58
C THR A 98 9.23 40.13 -7.32
N MET A 99 8.45 39.99 -8.39
CA MET A 99 8.50 38.82 -9.26
C MET A 99 9.82 38.83 -10.08
N PRO A 100 10.53 37.70 -10.25
CA PRO A 100 11.72 37.65 -11.08
C PRO A 100 11.42 38.15 -12.51
N PRO A 101 12.17 39.11 -13.09
CA PRO A 101 11.74 39.82 -14.31
C PRO A 101 11.39 38.93 -15.51
N LYS A 102 12.09 37.81 -15.70
CA LYS A 102 11.79 36.84 -16.76
C LYS A 102 10.46 36.09 -16.54
N GLN A 103 10.13 35.81 -15.28
CA GLN A 103 8.87 35.14 -14.91
C GLN A 103 7.69 36.13 -15.03
N GLU A 104 7.90 37.39 -14.63
CA GLU A 104 6.93 38.47 -14.85
C GLU A 104 6.68 38.69 -16.35
N GLU A 105 7.74 38.79 -17.15
CA GLU A 105 7.64 38.92 -18.61
C GLU A 105 6.93 37.73 -19.26
N ALA A 106 7.22 36.49 -18.83
CA ALA A 106 6.56 35.29 -19.33
C ALA A 106 5.05 35.28 -19.01
N LEU A 107 4.66 35.57 -17.76
CA LEU A 107 3.25 35.61 -17.35
C LEU A 107 2.48 36.73 -18.06
N ILE A 108 3.04 37.94 -18.12
CA ILE A 108 2.41 39.08 -18.79
C ILE A 108 2.25 38.77 -20.29
N SER A 109 3.31 38.30 -20.95
CA SER A 109 3.27 37.95 -22.38
C SER A 109 2.28 36.83 -22.67
N TYR A 110 2.18 35.82 -21.80
CA TYR A 110 1.20 34.75 -21.94
C TYR A 110 -0.23 35.31 -21.93
N VAL A 111 -0.58 36.19 -20.98
CA VAL A 111 -1.92 36.79 -20.93
C VAL A 111 -2.16 37.74 -22.11
N GLU A 112 -1.22 38.63 -22.42
CA GLU A 112 -1.36 39.57 -23.55
C GLU A 112 -1.58 38.86 -24.90
N ASN A 113 -1.06 37.64 -25.06
CA ASN A 113 -1.23 36.78 -26.24
C ASN A 113 -2.41 35.79 -26.15
N GLY A 114 -3.37 36.01 -25.24
CA GLY A 114 -4.61 35.21 -25.16
C GLY A 114 -4.68 34.19 -24.03
N GLY A 115 -3.64 34.11 -23.20
CA GLY A 115 -3.63 33.33 -21.96
C GLY A 115 -4.71 33.81 -20.98
N ALA A 116 -5.35 32.86 -20.28
CA ALA A 116 -6.26 33.19 -19.18
C ALA A 116 -5.52 33.16 -17.84
N PHE A 117 -5.75 34.17 -16.98
CA PHE A 117 -5.19 34.23 -15.64
C PHE A 117 -6.29 34.40 -14.58
N LEU A 118 -6.27 33.53 -13.58
CA LEU A 118 -7.29 33.46 -12.53
C LEU A 118 -6.62 33.50 -11.13
N PRO A 119 -6.13 34.67 -10.68
CA PRO A 119 -5.72 34.87 -9.30
C PRO A 119 -6.92 34.73 -8.35
N ILE A 120 -6.80 33.87 -7.33
CA ILE A 120 -7.83 33.60 -6.33
C ILE A 120 -7.35 34.02 -4.94
N HIS A 121 -8.22 34.68 -4.18
CA HIS A 121 -8.06 35.01 -2.76
C HIS A 121 -6.71 35.69 -2.44
N CYS A 122 -5.77 34.97 -1.83
CA CYS A 122 -4.48 35.48 -1.40
C CYS A 122 -3.55 35.86 -2.56
N ALA A 123 -3.84 35.45 -3.79
CA ALA A 123 -3.02 35.78 -4.96
C ALA A 123 -2.83 37.29 -5.18
N SER A 124 -3.74 38.17 -4.74
CA SER A 124 -3.56 39.64 -4.80
C SER A 124 -2.49 40.20 -3.86
N ALA A 125 -1.95 39.37 -2.95
CA ALA A 125 -0.86 39.74 -2.04
C ALA A 125 0.52 39.36 -2.59
N CYS A 126 0.59 38.55 -3.64
CA CYS A 126 1.86 38.16 -4.27
C CYS A 126 2.57 39.35 -4.91
N TYR A 127 3.90 39.32 -4.88
CA TYR A 127 4.77 40.21 -5.65
C TYR A 127 4.40 41.70 -5.58
N GLY A 128 4.05 42.20 -4.39
CA GLY A 128 3.49 43.55 -4.21
C GLY A 128 4.39 44.75 -4.59
N GLN A 129 5.64 44.55 -5.02
CA GLN A 129 6.51 45.56 -5.65
C GLN A 129 6.61 45.42 -7.18
N SER A 130 6.12 44.32 -7.76
CA SER A 130 5.98 44.12 -9.20
C SER A 130 4.76 44.86 -9.73
N GLN A 131 4.96 46.11 -10.16
CA GLN A 131 3.88 46.96 -10.66
C GLN A 131 3.08 46.31 -11.79
N LYS A 132 3.73 45.61 -12.73
CA LYS A 132 3.04 44.89 -13.82
C LYS A 132 2.16 43.75 -13.31
N PHE A 133 2.61 43.01 -12.29
CA PHE A 133 1.80 41.94 -11.68
C PHE A 133 0.58 42.51 -10.94
N VAL A 134 0.76 43.58 -10.16
CA VAL A 134 -0.34 44.30 -9.50
C VAL A 134 -1.34 44.83 -10.53
N GLU A 135 -0.85 45.46 -11.61
CA GLU A 135 -1.68 45.93 -12.72
C GLU A 135 -2.38 44.78 -13.46
N LEU A 136 -1.78 43.58 -13.55
CA LEU A 136 -2.41 42.39 -14.15
C LEU A 136 -3.59 41.90 -13.31
N VAL A 137 -3.39 41.68 -12.01
CA VAL A 137 -4.46 41.31 -11.05
C VAL A 137 -5.54 42.40 -10.99
N GLY A 138 -5.13 43.66 -11.11
CA GLY A 138 -5.99 44.86 -11.14
C GLY A 138 -6.26 45.48 -9.76
N ALA A 139 -5.65 44.96 -8.70
CA ALA A 139 -5.62 45.55 -7.37
C ALA A 139 -4.48 44.93 -6.55
N LYS A 140 -4.01 45.66 -5.54
CA LYS A 140 -3.04 45.16 -4.56
C LYS A 140 -3.74 44.84 -3.23
N PHE A 141 -3.41 43.71 -2.60
CA PHE A 141 -3.85 43.45 -1.22
C PHE A 141 -3.32 44.52 -0.25
N ARG A 142 -4.19 44.99 0.66
CA ARG A 142 -3.83 45.97 1.70
C ARG A 142 -3.98 45.44 3.11
N SER A 143 -5.12 44.82 3.43
CA SER A 143 -5.42 44.28 4.75
C SER A 143 -6.64 43.34 4.72
N HIS A 144 -6.84 42.54 5.76
CA HIS A 144 -8.07 41.79 5.98
C HIS A 144 -8.48 41.80 7.47
N ARG A 145 -9.64 41.21 7.74
CA ARG A 145 -10.11 40.69 9.04
C ARG A 145 -10.81 39.36 8.73
N ASP A 146 -11.67 38.87 9.60
CA ASP A 146 -12.47 37.67 9.39
C ASP A 146 -13.97 37.93 9.68
N ALA A 147 -14.86 37.34 8.88
CA ALA A 147 -16.31 37.40 9.11
C ALA A 147 -17.07 36.31 8.34
N VAL A 148 -18.30 36.01 8.77
CA VAL A 148 -19.29 35.35 7.92
C VAL A 148 -20.03 36.41 7.10
N PHE A 149 -19.98 36.32 5.78
CA PHE A 149 -20.68 37.24 4.88
C PHE A 149 -20.99 36.61 3.52
N SER A 150 -21.71 37.36 2.69
CA SER A 150 -22.15 36.95 1.36
C SER A 150 -21.90 38.09 0.35
N PRO A 151 -21.01 37.94 -0.64
CA PRO A 151 -20.71 38.97 -1.63
C PRO A 151 -21.90 39.25 -2.56
N LYS A 152 -22.37 40.50 -2.61
CA LYS A 152 -23.54 40.86 -3.42
C LYS A 152 -23.17 40.90 -4.91
N ASN A 153 -23.85 40.09 -5.73
CA ASN A 153 -23.76 40.17 -7.20
C ASN A 153 -24.32 41.52 -7.69
N VAL A 154 -23.42 42.43 -8.09
CA VAL A 154 -23.76 43.77 -8.61
C VAL A 154 -23.93 43.78 -10.13
N ASN A 155 -23.25 42.87 -10.85
CA ASN A 155 -23.44 42.66 -12.28
C ASN A 155 -24.12 41.29 -12.51
N ARG A 156 -25.46 41.27 -12.53
CA ARG A 156 -26.26 40.06 -12.75
C ARG A 156 -26.44 39.68 -14.22
N THR A 157 -25.88 40.45 -15.16
CA THR A 157 -25.93 40.17 -16.60
C THR A 157 -24.69 39.49 -17.15
N HIS A 158 -23.56 39.57 -16.44
CA HIS A 158 -22.30 38.95 -16.86
C HIS A 158 -22.39 37.41 -16.83
N PRO A 159 -21.84 36.67 -17.80
CA PRO A 159 -21.96 35.21 -17.87
C PRO A 159 -21.53 34.44 -16.61
N ILE A 160 -20.56 34.99 -15.86
CA ILE A 160 -20.08 34.40 -14.59
C ILE A 160 -21.15 34.47 -13.49
N THR A 161 -21.69 35.65 -13.23
CA THR A 161 -22.58 35.95 -12.08
C THR A 161 -24.08 35.94 -12.41
N LYS A 162 -24.44 35.73 -13.68
CA LYS A 162 -25.85 35.59 -14.11
C LYS A 162 -26.48 34.37 -13.44
N ASP A 163 -27.59 34.58 -12.73
CA ASP A 163 -28.36 33.54 -12.04
C ASP A 163 -27.53 32.66 -11.08
N LEU A 164 -26.38 33.17 -10.61
CA LEU A 164 -25.54 32.53 -9.59
C LEU A 164 -25.96 33.07 -8.22
N GLU A 165 -26.23 32.20 -7.25
CA GLU A 165 -26.38 32.64 -5.86
C GLU A 165 -25.00 32.87 -5.22
N PRO A 166 -24.81 33.93 -4.41
CA PRO A 166 -23.53 34.16 -3.76
C PRO A 166 -23.19 33.10 -2.71
N VAL A 167 -21.90 32.74 -2.65
CA VAL A 167 -21.33 31.99 -1.52
C VAL A 167 -21.63 32.75 -0.22
N ASN A 168 -22.14 32.05 0.79
CA ASN A 168 -22.29 32.57 2.16
C ASN A 168 -21.48 31.69 3.11
N ALA A 169 -20.29 32.16 3.47
CA ALA A 169 -19.32 31.43 4.27
C ALA A 169 -18.59 32.37 5.24
N TRP A 170 -17.84 31.78 6.17
CA TRP A 170 -16.75 32.51 6.81
C TRP A 170 -15.61 32.65 5.80
N ASP A 171 -15.04 33.85 5.69
CA ASP A 171 -13.91 34.16 4.81
C ASP A 171 -13.12 35.35 5.39
N GLU A 172 -11.92 35.60 4.89
CA GLU A 172 -11.16 36.78 5.28
C GLU A 172 -11.70 38.03 4.57
N THR A 173 -12.03 39.08 5.31
CA THR A 173 -12.61 40.32 4.77
C THR A 173 -11.54 41.21 4.15
N TYR A 174 -11.00 40.81 2.99
CA TYR A 174 -9.98 41.55 2.25
C TYR A 174 -10.41 42.99 1.95
N VAL A 175 -9.41 43.86 1.86
CA VAL A 175 -9.46 45.25 1.41
C VAL A 175 -8.23 45.48 0.53
N HIS A 176 -8.43 46.16 -0.60
CA HIS A 176 -7.36 46.38 -1.58
C HIS A 176 -6.93 47.86 -1.66
N SER A 177 -5.80 48.09 -2.32
CA SER A 177 -5.31 49.38 -2.80
C SER A 177 -4.98 49.28 -4.29
N ASP A 178 -4.50 50.38 -4.88
CA ASP A 178 -3.92 50.39 -6.24
C ASP A 178 -4.87 49.77 -7.28
N HIS A 179 -6.11 50.24 -7.20
CA HIS A 179 -7.28 49.78 -7.94
C HIS A 179 -7.24 50.27 -9.40
N ASN A 180 -7.21 49.36 -10.38
CA ASN A 180 -7.32 49.76 -11.79
C ASN A 180 -8.74 50.29 -12.13
N ASP A 181 -8.81 51.26 -13.04
CA ASP A 181 -10.07 51.86 -13.52
C ASP A 181 -10.81 50.98 -14.54
N ASP A 182 -10.14 50.01 -15.18
CA ASP A 182 -10.65 49.20 -16.29
C ASP A 182 -11.38 47.90 -15.88
N ARG A 183 -11.64 47.71 -14.58
CA ARG A 183 -12.27 46.48 -14.06
C ARG A 183 -13.79 46.50 -14.19
N VAL A 184 -14.32 45.38 -14.68
CA VAL A 184 -15.75 45.09 -14.59
C VAL A 184 -16.04 44.38 -13.27
N ILE A 185 -16.61 45.11 -12.31
CA ILE A 185 -16.95 44.56 -10.99
C ILE A 185 -18.17 43.64 -11.11
N LEU A 186 -18.05 42.40 -10.63
CA LEU A 186 -19.09 41.39 -10.64
C LEU A 186 -19.79 41.26 -9.28
N GLN A 187 -18.99 41.24 -8.19
CA GLN A 187 -19.47 41.14 -6.82
C GLN A 187 -18.82 42.20 -5.92
N LYS A 188 -19.51 42.59 -4.84
CA LYS A 188 -18.99 43.46 -3.78
C LYS A 188 -19.28 42.93 -2.38
N ARG A 189 -18.37 43.16 -1.42
CA ARG A 189 -18.69 43.10 0.01
C ARG A 189 -18.88 44.54 0.49
N ASP A 190 -20.13 44.90 0.78
CA ASP A 190 -20.55 46.29 0.96
C ASP A 190 -20.14 47.15 -0.25
N ASP A 191 -19.21 48.10 -0.07
CA ASP A 191 -18.68 48.90 -1.18
C ASP A 191 -17.37 48.35 -1.78
N GLU A 192 -16.67 47.45 -1.08
CA GLU A 192 -15.40 46.86 -1.50
C GLU A 192 -15.59 45.95 -2.72
N PRO A 193 -14.86 46.17 -3.83
CA PRO A 193 -14.80 45.23 -4.95
C PRO A 193 -14.36 43.85 -4.47
N TRP A 194 -15.16 42.82 -4.78
CA TRP A 194 -14.92 41.47 -4.28
C TRP A 194 -14.50 40.49 -5.36
N THR A 195 -15.21 40.55 -6.49
CA THR A 195 -14.95 39.72 -7.68
C THR A 195 -15.03 40.62 -8.90
N TRP A 196 -14.04 40.56 -9.78
CA TRP A 196 -13.98 41.38 -10.99
C TRP A 196 -13.31 40.64 -12.15
N VAL A 197 -13.50 41.19 -13.35
CA VAL A 197 -12.79 40.75 -14.56
C VAL A 197 -12.17 41.92 -15.31
N ARG A 198 -11.15 41.60 -16.12
CA ARG A 198 -10.43 42.51 -17.02
C ARG A 198 -10.09 41.81 -18.33
N GLU A 199 -9.96 42.58 -19.40
CA GLU A 199 -9.38 42.12 -20.67
C GLU A 199 -7.99 42.76 -20.80
N VAL A 200 -6.97 41.97 -21.14
CA VAL A 200 -5.55 42.37 -21.15
C VAL A 200 -4.90 41.82 -22.41
N GLY A 201 -4.60 42.71 -23.37
CA GLY A 201 -4.21 42.29 -24.72
C GLY A 201 -5.33 41.48 -25.37
N GLN A 202 -5.03 40.23 -25.74
CA GLN A 202 -6.00 39.25 -26.24
C GLN A 202 -6.56 38.33 -25.13
N GLY A 203 -5.94 38.32 -23.95
CA GLY A 203 -6.32 37.46 -22.84
C GLY A 203 -7.27 38.13 -21.84
N ARG A 204 -7.58 37.37 -20.79
CA ARG A 204 -8.57 37.76 -19.77
C ARG A 204 -8.10 37.39 -18.38
N VAL A 205 -8.39 38.30 -17.44
CA VAL A 205 -8.11 38.11 -16.02
C VAL A 205 -9.43 38.04 -15.27
N PHE A 206 -9.57 37.05 -14.39
CA PHE A 206 -10.63 36.96 -13.39
C PHE A 206 -9.99 36.98 -12.00
N TYR A 207 -10.53 37.79 -11.08
CA TYR A 207 -10.16 37.74 -9.68
C TYR A 207 -11.39 37.60 -8.80
N THR A 208 -11.28 36.83 -7.73
CA THR A 208 -12.17 36.89 -6.57
C THR A 208 -11.34 36.88 -5.29
N ALA A 209 -11.70 37.72 -4.33
CA ALA A 209 -11.12 37.71 -3.00
C ALA A 209 -11.64 36.54 -2.13
N SER A 210 -12.67 35.82 -2.57
CA SER A 210 -13.18 34.66 -1.83
C SER A 210 -12.31 33.43 -1.99
N GLY A 211 -12.13 32.71 -0.89
CA GLY A 211 -11.46 31.40 -0.91
C GLY A 211 -10.37 31.19 0.14
N HIS A 212 -10.53 31.66 1.39
CA HIS A 212 -9.56 31.34 2.43
C HIS A 212 -9.45 29.84 2.72
N ASP A 213 -10.57 29.15 3.00
CA ASP A 213 -10.53 27.73 3.33
C ASP A 213 -11.71 26.90 2.81
N HIS A 214 -11.73 25.63 3.23
CA HIS A 214 -12.75 24.62 2.95
C HIS A 214 -14.20 25.13 3.04
N ARG A 215 -14.50 26.08 3.93
CA ARG A 215 -15.85 26.68 4.09
C ARG A 215 -16.32 27.44 2.84
N VAL A 216 -15.39 27.84 1.98
CA VAL A 216 -15.66 28.39 0.63
C VAL A 216 -15.41 27.32 -0.43
N TRP A 217 -14.24 26.67 -0.37
CA TRP A 217 -13.78 25.74 -1.42
C TRP A 217 -14.58 24.46 -1.58
N ASP A 218 -15.37 24.06 -0.57
CA ASP A 218 -16.25 22.88 -0.64
C ASP A 218 -17.70 23.23 -1.02
N THR A 219 -18.01 24.51 -1.32
CA THR A 219 -19.37 24.96 -1.67
C THR A 219 -19.67 24.83 -3.18
N PRO A 220 -20.85 24.29 -3.57
CA PRO A 220 -21.25 24.20 -4.97
C PRO A 220 -21.29 25.57 -5.69
N GLU A 221 -21.66 26.63 -4.98
CA GLU A 221 -21.71 28.00 -5.49
C GLU A 221 -20.31 28.51 -5.89
N PHE A 222 -19.28 28.13 -5.14
CA PHE A 222 -17.89 28.47 -5.47
C PHE A 222 -17.35 27.61 -6.63
N HIS A 223 -17.71 26.32 -6.69
CA HIS A 223 -17.36 25.47 -7.84
C HIS A 223 -17.94 26.02 -9.16
N GLU A 224 -19.21 26.42 -9.13
CA GLU A 224 -19.88 27.03 -10.28
C GLU A 224 -19.29 28.41 -10.64
N LEU A 225 -18.91 29.22 -9.66
CA LEU A 225 -18.19 30.49 -9.88
C LEU A 225 -16.88 30.25 -10.63
N ILE A 226 -16.04 29.32 -10.15
CA ILE A 226 -14.74 29.00 -10.75
C ILE A 226 -14.90 28.38 -12.15
N LYS A 227 -15.86 27.46 -12.34
CA LYS A 227 -16.16 26.89 -13.66
C LYS A 227 -16.48 27.96 -14.69
N ARG A 228 -17.40 28.88 -14.36
CA ARG A 228 -17.79 29.96 -15.27
C ARG A 228 -16.67 30.97 -15.48
N ALA A 229 -15.85 31.22 -14.45
CA ALA A 229 -14.65 32.03 -14.59
C ALA A 229 -13.67 31.41 -15.59
N VAL A 230 -13.37 30.12 -15.51
CA VAL A 230 -12.53 29.41 -16.50
C VAL A 230 -13.14 29.53 -17.90
N TYR A 231 -14.41 29.17 -18.10
CA TYR A 231 -15.07 29.25 -19.41
C TYR A 231 -15.10 30.65 -20.02
N TRP A 232 -15.22 31.70 -19.20
CA TRP A 232 -15.19 33.08 -19.68
C TRP A 232 -13.76 33.55 -19.99
N SER A 233 -12.80 33.24 -19.12
CA SER A 233 -11.42 33.73 -19.22
C SER A 233 -10.64 33.07 -20.36
N VAL A 234 -10.86 31.80 -20.70
CA VAL A 234 -10.16 31.15 -21.84
C VAL A 234 -10.54 31.72 -23.22
N GLY A 235 -11.53 32.60 -23.28
CA GLY A 235 -11.98 33.22 -24.54
C GLY A 235 -12.83 32.30 -25.41
N SER A 236 -13.43 32.87 -26.46
CA SER A 236 -14.37 32.16 -27.34
C SER A 236 -13.73 31.02 -28.11
N ASP A 237 -12.46 31.14 -28.48
CA ASP A 237 -11.79 30.17 -29.36
C ASP A 237 -11.40 28.89 -28.63
N ARG A 238 -10.78 28.99 -27.44
CA ARG A 238 -10.50 27.82 -26.60
C ARG A 238 -11.79 27.19 -26.07
N TYR A 239 -12.79 28.00 -25.67
CA TYR A 239 -14.09 27.47 -25.26
C TYR A 239 -14.83 26.76 -26.42
N ARG A 240 -14.65 27.20 -27.68
CA ARG A 240 -15.15 26.49 -28.87
C ARG A 240 -14.53 25.11 -29.03
N LEU A 241 -13.27 24.88 -28.65
CA LEU A 241 -12.66 23.54 -28.65
C LEU A 241 -13.40 22.60 -27.69
N LEU A 242 -13.66 23.06 -26.45
CA LEU A 242 -14.43 22.32 -25.45
C LEU A 242 -15.86 22.03 -25.92
N LYS A 243 -16.55 23.05 -26.46
CA LYS A 243 -17.91 22.88 -27.02
C LYS A 243 -17.93 21.92 -28.21
N GLY A 244 -16.86 21.88 -29.01
CA GLY A 244 -16.68 20.94 -30.10
C GLY A 244 -16.38 19.51 -29.65
N PHE A 245 -15.78 19.33 -28.47
CA PHE A 245 -15.36 18.02 -27.95
C PHE A 245 -16.57 17.12 -27.62
N ALA A 246 -17.71 17.75 -27.29
CA ALA A 246 -18.96 17.09 -26.96
C ALA A 246 -18.77 16.03 -25.86
N ILE A 247 -18.55 16.52 -24.64
CA ILE A 247 -18.56 15.74 -23.39
C ILE A 247 -19.87 14.92 -23.36
N PRO A 248 -19.83 13.62 -23.03
CA PRO A 248 -21.02 12.77 -22.98
C PRO A 248 -22.00 13.26 -21.89
N THR A 249 -23.29 13.01 -22.12
CA THR A 249 -24.31 13.20 -21.07
C THR A 249 -24.32 11.99 -20.17
N LEU A 250 -24.12 12.19 -18.87
CA LEU A 250 -24.04 11.12 -17.88
C LEU A 250 -25.44 10.60 -17.51
N GLU A 251 -26.08 9.85 -18.40
CA GLU A 251 -27.38 9.23 -18.14
C GLU A 251 -27.37 8.40 -16.86
N GLN A 252 -28.45 8.48 -16.08
CA GLN A 252 -28.62 7.74 -14.83
C GLN A 252 -29.70 6.66 -14.99
N GLU A 253 -29.62 5.62 -14.15
CA GLU A 253 -30.61 4.55 -14.02
C GLU A 253 -30.86 4.19 -12.55
N GLU A 254 -32.01 3.56 -12.28
CA GLU A 254 -32.38 3.09 -10.94
C GLU A 254 -31.55 1.85 -10.57
N VAL A 255 -30.97 1.86 -9.36
CA VAL A 255 -30.10 0.79 -8.84
C VAL A 255 -30.32 0.58 -7.33
N SER A 256 -29.77 -0.49 -6.77
CA SER A 256 -29.68 -0.71 -5.32
C SER A 256 -28.20 -0.95 -4.95
N LEU A 257 -27.45 0.13 -4.72
CA LEU A 257 -26.02 0.09 -4.42
C LEU A 257 -25.70 0.51 -2.97
N PRO A 258 -24.63 -0.03 -2.35
CA PRO A 258 -24.23 0.34 -0.99
C PRO A 258 -23.50 1.69 -0.96
N GLY A 259 -24.00 2.66 -0.20
CA GLY A 259 -23.31 3.93 0.10
C GLY A 259 -22.66 3.91 1.48
N TYR A 260 -21.42 3.43 1.56
CA TYR A 260 -20.68 3.29 2.83
C TYR A 260 -20.32 4.62 3.50
N ARG A 261 -20.07 5.69 2.73
CA ARG A 261 -19.70 7.02 3.25
C ARG A 261 -20.89 7.69 3.96
N GLU A 262 -22.04 7.74 3.29
CA GLU A 262 -23.27 8.35 3.80
C GLU A 262 -24.10 7.40 4.67
N ARG A 263 -23.71 6.11 4.73
CA ARG A 263 -24.41 4.97 5.36
C ARG A 263 -25.85 4.81 4.85
N LYS A 264 -26.05 5.01 3.55
CA LYS A 264 -27.36 5.03 2.87
C LYS A 264 -27.30 4.24 1.56
N GLU A 265 -28.45 3.77 1.12
CA GLU A 265 -28.60 3.16 -0.20
C GLU A 265 -28.44 4.23 -1.28
N ILE A 266 -27.65 3.91 -2.30
CA ILE A 266 -27.54 4.70 -3.53
C ILE A 266 -28.58 4.12 -4.49
N THR A 267 -29.60 4.93 -4.81
CA THR A 267 -30.76 4.53 -5.61
C THR A 267 -30.64 4.88 -7.10
N MET A 268 -29.68 5.73 -7.47
CA MET A 268 -29.38 6.12 -8.84
C MET A 268 -27.89 6.00 -9.10
N ALA A 269 -27.51 5.49 -10.27
CA ALA A 269 -26.13 5.48 -10.75
C ALA A 269 -26.07 5.77 -12.25
N GLN A 270 -24.89 6.16 -12.74
CA GLN A 270 -24.65 6.37 -14.16
C GLN A 270 -24.72 5.03 -14.92
N LYS A 271 -25.28 5.06 -16.14
CA LYS A 271 -25.17 3.97 -17.11
C LYS A 271 -23.74 3.79 -17.65
N PRO A 272 -23.38 2.63 -18.21
CA PRO A 272 -22.12 2.49 -18.93
C PRO A 272 -22.10 3.38 -20.18
N LEU A 273 -20.92 3.89 -20.52
CA LEU A 273 -20.66 4.67 -21.73
C LEU A 273 -19.93 3.82 -22.76
N SER A 274 -19.98 4.19 -24.05
CA SER A 274 -19.09 3.59 -25.04
C SER A 274 -17.61 3.88 -24.73
N PRO A 275 -16.63 3.07 -25.19
CA PRO A 275 -15.21 3.34 -24.97
C PRO A 275 -14.78 4.75 -25.40
N VAL A 276 -15.29 5.23 -26.54
CA VAL A 276 -14.99 6.56 -27.09
C VAL A 276 -15.56 7.68 -26.21
N GLU A 277 -16.74 7.51 -25.62
CA GLU A 277 -17.34 8.51 -24.73
C GLU A 277 -16.66 8.51 -23.36
N SER A 278 -16.34 7.34 -22.82
CA SER A 278 -15.63 7.21 -21.55
C SER A 278 -14.23 7.85 -21.59
N MET A 279 -13.49 7.68 -22.70
CA MET A 279 -12.20 8.36 -22.90
C MET A 279 -12.31 9.89 -22.89
N LYS A 280 -13.48 10.49 -23.20
CA LYS A 280 -13.69 11.94 -23.07
C LYS A 280 -13.78 12.42 -21.63
N LEU A 281 -13.93 11.51 -20.67
CA LEU A 281 -13.96 11.78 -19.23
C LEU A 281 -12.62 11.45 -18.55
N ALA A 282 -11.67 10.87 -19.29
CA ALA A 282 -10.31 10.63 -18.83
C ALA A 282 -9.47 11.91 -18.88
N GLN A 283 -8.62 12.07 -17.89
CA GLN A 283 -7.52 13.02 -17.80
C GLN A 283 -6.20 12.25 -17.74
N VAL A 284 -5.21 12.74 -18.47
CA VAL A 284 -3.82 12.28 -18.47
C VAL A 284 -2.89 13.48 -18.31
N PRO A 285 -1.59 13.30 -17.99
CA PRO A 285 -0.64 14.41 -17.91
C PRO A 285 -0.57 15.21 -19.21
N VAL A 286 -0.37 16.52 -19.10
CA VAL A 286 -0.20 17.40 -20.27
C VAL A 286 1.03 16.95 -21.07
N GLY A 287 0.90 16.88 -22.40
CA GLY A 287 1.92 16.32 -23.28
C GLY A 287 1.88 14.79 -23.42
N PHE A 288 0.85 14.12 -22.89
CA PHE A 288 0.58 12.70 -23.10
C PHE A 288 -0.76 12.49 -23.81
N GLU A 289 -0.91 11.34 -24.46
CA GLU A 289 -2.16 10.90 -25.09
C GLU A 289 -2.57 9.50 -24.60
N LEU A 290 -3.88 9.27 -24.54
CA LEU A 290 -4.49 7.99 -24.22
C LEU A 290 -5.04 7.35 -25.50
N SER A 291 -4.65 6.11 -25.77
CA SER A 291 -5.19 5.31 -26.87
C SER A 291 -5.95 4.09 -26.32
N LEU A 292 -6.99 3.67 -27.03
CA LEU A 292 -7.69 2.41 -26.77
C LEU A 292 -7.02 1.29 -27.56
N PHE A 293 -6.48 0.29 -26.88
CA PHE A 293 -5.88 -0.89 -27.51
C PHE A 293 -6.91 -2.00 -27.75
N ALA A 294 -7.73 -2.33 -26.74
CA ALA A 294 -8.80 -3.32 -26.83
C ALA A 294 -9.98 -2.93 -25.93
N SER A 295 -11.18 -3.40 -26.27
CA SER A 295 -12.41 -3.20 -25.49
C SER A 295 -13.38 -4.38 -25.64
N GLU A 296 -14.52 -4.28 -24.96
CA GLU A 296 -15.69 -5.07 -25.27
C GLU A 296 -16.13 -4.93 -26.74
N PRO A 297 -16.70 -5.99 -27.36
CA PRO A 297 -16.98 -7.32 -26.78
C PRO A 297 -15.80 -8.32 -26.86
N ASP A 298 -14.68 -7.95 -27.49
CA ASP A 298 -13.56 -8.87 -27.73
C ASP A 298 -12.81 -9.25 -26.43
N ILE A 299 -12.66 -8.27 -25.54
CA ILE A 299 -12.13 -8.39 -24.18
C ILE A 299 -13.18 -7.89 -23.19
N VAL A 300 -13.41 -8.64 -22.10
CA VAL A 300 -14.27 -8.22 -20.98
C VAL A 300 -13.55 -8.47 -19.65
N ASN A 301 -13.80 -7.62 -18.65
CA ASN A 301 -13.20 -7.70 -17.32
C ASN A 301 -11.67 -8.02 -17.31
N PRO A 302 -10.82 -7.25 -18.03
CA PRO A 302 -9.38 -7.47 -18.03
C PRO A 302 -8.80 -7.15 -16.65
N ILE A 303 -8.17 -8.14 -16.00
CA ILE A 303 -7.59 -8.00 -14.66
C ILE A 303 -6.06 -7.98 -14.67
N TYR A 304 -5.42 -8.56 -15.71
CA TYR A 304 -3.97 -8.59 -15.84
C TYR A 304 -3.54 -8.64 -17.31
N VAL A 305 -2.34 -8.13 -17.60
CA VAL A 305 -1.68 -8.23 -18.92
C VAL A 305 -0.19 -8.50 -18.75
N ASN A 306 0.37 -9.33 -19.61
CA ASN A 306 1.82 -9.57 -19.74
C ASN A 306 2.14 -9.89 -21.21
N TRP A 307 3.40 -9.87 -21.64
CA TRP A 307 3.76 -10.00 -23.07
C TRP A 307 4.73 -11.14 -23.35
N ASP A 308 4.52 -11.81 -24.49
CA ASP A 308 5.46 -12.83 -24.97
C ASP A 308 6.74 -12.20 -25.56
N HIS A 309 7.73 -13.03 -25.90
CA HIS A 309 9.00 -12.55 -26.49
C HIS A 309 8.85 -11.94 -27.89
N ARG A 310 7.66 -12.00 -28.49
CA ARG A 310 7.32 -11.31 -29.75
C ARG A 310 6.67 -9.94 -29.49
N GLY A 311 6.32 -9.63 -28.24
CA GLY A 311 5.67 -8.38 -27.83
C GLY A 311 4.13 -8.45 -27.85
N ARG A 312 3.53 -9.65 -27.96
CA ARG A 312 2.07 -9.82 -28.04
C ARG A 312 1.46 -9.84 -26.64
N ALA A 313 0.34 -9.15 -26.46
CA ALA A 313 -0.30 -9.02 -25.14
C ALA A 313 -1.14 -10.26 -24.80
N PHE A 314 -0.83 -10.92 -23.69
CA PHE A 314 -1.60 -12.00 -23.10
C PHE A 314 -2.42 -11.41 -21.94
N VAL A 315 -3.73 -11.34 -22.14
CA VAL A 315 -4.69 -10.69 -21.24
C VAL A 315 -5.46 -11.74 -20.45
N ILE A 316 -5.60 -11.54 -19.14
CA ILE A 316 -6.47 -12.34 -18.28
C ILE A 316 -7.83 -11.65 -18.18
N GLU A 317 -8.89 -12.37 -18.51
CA GLU A 317 -10.29 -11.94 -18.41
C GLU A 317 -11.02 -12.77 -17.34
N THR A 318 -11.72 -12.11 -16.41
CA THR A 318 -12.49 -12.81 -15.37
C THR A 318 -14.00 -12.49 -15.38
N ILE A 319 -14.79 -13.54 -15.61
CA ILE A 319 -16.25 -13.58 -15.58
C ILE A 319 -16.73 -14.23 -14.27
N ASP A 320 -15.94 -15.13 -13.69
CA ASP A 320 -16.28 -15.88 -12.48
C ASP A 320 -16.06 -15.10 -11.17
N TYR A 321 -15.13 -14.14 -11.16
CA TYR A 321 -14.89 -13.30 -9.98
C TYR A 321 -16.15 -12.48 -9.62
N PRO A 322 -16.44 -12.24 -8.33
CA PRO A 322 -15.76 -12.80 -7.14
C PRO A 322 -16.33 -14.15 -6.68
N ASN A 323 -17.61 -14.42 -6.94
CA ASN A 323 -18.38 -15.42 -6.19
C ASN A 323 -18.53 -16.78 -6.89
N ASN A 324 -18.12 -16.94 -8.16
CA ASN A 324 -18.31 -18.17 -8.92
C ASN A 324 -17.05 -19.04 -8.96
N LEU A 325 -16.47 -19.37 -7.80
CA LEU A 325 -15.31 -20.26 -7.74
C LEU A 325 -15.65 -21.66 -8.27
N GLN A 326 -14.98 -22.09 -9.34
CA GLN A 326 -15.16 -23.38 -10.00
C GLN A 326 -13.97 -24.33 -9.75
N ARG A 327 -14.18 -25.64 -9.92
CA ARG A 327 -13.14 -26.67 -9.83
C ARG A 327 -13.13 -27.55 -11.07
N GLY A 328 -12.02 -28.22 -11.35
CA GLY A 328 -11.94 -29.27 -12.38
C GLY A 328 -12.18 -28.78 -13.81
N ASN A 329 -11.62 -27.62 -14.18
CA ASN A 329 -11.73 -27.02 -15.52
C ASN A 329 -13.18 -26.70 -15.94
N LEU A 330 -14.00 -26.22 -14.99
CA LEU A 330 -15.41 -25.81 -15.20
C LEU A 330 -15.65 -24.29 -15.15
N GLY A 331 -14.58 -23.49 -14.99
CA GLY A 331 -14.71 -22.03 -14.99
C GLY A 331 -14.91 -21.43 -16.39
N HIS A 332 -15.20 -20.13 -16.42
CA HIS A 332 -15.48 -19.36 -17.64
C HIS A 332 -14.37 -18.34 -17.96
N ASP A 333 -13.36 -18.25 -17.10
CA ASP A 333 -12.24 -17.32 -17.22
C ASP A 333 -11.19 -17.85 -18.20
N ARG A 334 -10.39 -16.94 -18.74
CA ARG A 334 -9.57 -17.21 -19.93
C ARG A 334 -8.34 -16.30 -20.03
N ILE A 335 -7.38 -16.77 -20.83
CA ILE A 335 -6.21 -16.02 -21.29
C ILE A 335 -6.36 -15.81 -22.80
N THR A 336 -6.31 -14.55 -23.22
CA THR A 336 -6.50 -14.14 -24.61
C THR A 336 -5.28 -13.39 -25.12
N ILE A 337 -4.73 -13.83 -26.25
CA ILE A 337 -3.67 -13.13 -26.97
C ILE A 337 -4.33 -12.05 -27.83
N CYS A 338 -3.94 -10.80 -27.60
CA CYS A 338 -4.37 -9.63 -28.35
C CYS A 338 -3.21 -9.16 -29.24
N GLU A 339 -3.45 -9.11 -30.54
CA GLU A 339 -2.45 -8.75 -31.55
C GLU A 339 -2.96 -7.57 -32.39
N ASP A 340 -2.14 -6.53 -32.48
CA ASP A 340 -2.21 -5.53 -33.55
C ASP A 340 -1.43 -6.10 -34.74
N THR A 341 -2.14 -6.52 -35.80
CA THR A 341 -1.50 -7.12 -36.99
C THR A 341 -1.26 -6.11 -38.10
N ASN A 342 -1.84 -4.91 -37.98
CA ASN A 342 -1.79 -3.86 -38.99
C ASN A 342 -0.87 -2.67 -38.60
N ASN A 343 -0.51 -2.55 -37.32
CA ASN A 343 0.30 -1.51 -36.67
C ASN A 343 -0.39 -0.13 -36.58
N ASP A 344 -1.72 -0.09 -36.40
CA ASP A 344 -2.46 1.16 -36.10
C ASP A 344 -2.55 1.49 -34.60
N GLY A 345 -2.02 0.60 -33.75
CA GLY A 345 -1.99 0.74 -32.31
C GLY A 345 -3.18 0.11 -31.58
N ARG A 346 -3.99 -0.69 -32.26
CA ARG A 346 -5.17 -1.40 -31.71
C ARG A 346 -5.08 -2.90 -31.98
N ALA A 347 -5.61 -3.71 -31.07
CA ALA A 347 -5.77 -5.14 -31.32
C ALA A 347 -6.85 -5.37 -32.40
N ASP A 348 -6.48 -6.11 -33.45
CA ASP A 348 -7.39 -6.53 -34.54
C ASP A 348 -7.57 -8.06 -34.60
N LYS A 349 -6.71 -8.82 -33.90
CA LYS A 349 -6.76 -10.28 -33.79
C LYS A 349 -6.76 -10.70 -32.32
N PHE A 350 -7.71 -11.57 -31.98
CA PHE A 350 -7.89 -12.13 -30.64
C PHE A 350 -7.86 -13.66 -30.69
N THR A 351 -6.92 -14.27 -29.96
CA THR A 351 -6.76 -15.73 -29.92
C THR A 351 -6.95 -16.22 -28.48
N ARG A 352 -7.93 -17.10 -28.23
CA ARG A 352 -8.12 -17.74 -26.91
C ARG A 352 -7.01 -18.77 -26.70
N PHE A 353 -5.96 -18.39 -25.96
CA PHE A 353 -4.82 -19.27 -25.67
C PHE A 353 -5.18 -20.33 -24.63
N ALA A 354 -5.91 -19.94 -23.59
CA ALA A 354 -6.44 -20.87 -22.60
C ALA A 354 -7.84 -20.44 -22.14
N GLU A 355 -8.72 -21.42 -21.96
CA GLU A 355 -10.07 -21.25 -21.44
C GLU A 355 -10.25 -22.15 -20.21
N LYS A 356 -11.43 -22.15 -19.58
CA LYS A 356 -11.74 -23.03 -18.44
C LYS A 356 -10.82 -22.81 -17.24
N LEU A 357 -10.50 -21.55 -16.97
CA LEU A 357 -9.83 -21.09 -15.76
C LEU A 357 -10.88 -20.60 -14.76
N SER A 358 -10.54 -20.58 -13.47
CA SER A 358 -11.43 -20.12 -12.39
C SER A 358 -10.71 -19.08 -11.54
N ILE A 359 -11.05 -17.81 -11.72
CA ILE A 359 -10.43 -16.67 -11.04
C ILE A 359 -8.88 -16.69 -11.17
N PRO A 360 -8.34 -16.68 -12.41
CA PRO A 360 -6.97 -16.28 -12.66
C PRO A 360 -6.78 -14.79 -12.37
N THR A 361 -5.62 -14.43 -11.85
CA THR A 361 -5.27 -13.07 -11.36
C THR A 361 -3.95 -12.55 -11.93
N SER A 362 -3.05 -13.43 -12.37
CA SER A 362 -1.77 -13.06 -13.00
C SER A 362 -1.14 -14.24 -13.76
N LEU A 363 -0.23 -13.93 -14.68
CA LEU A 363 0.56 -14.91 -15.43
C LEU A 363 1.99 -14.43 -15.69
N VAL A 364 2.91 -15.38 -15.85
CA VAL A 364 4.31 -15.15 -16.21
C VAL A 364 4.77 -16.18 -17.25
N PHE A 365 5.66 -15.78 -18.16
CA PHE A 365 6.23 -16.68 -19.17
C PHE A 365 7.43 -17.44 -18.60
N ALA A 366 7.43 -18.77 -18.79
CA ALA A 366 8.48 -19.68 -18.35
C ALA A 366 8.46 -20.98 -19.19
N ASN A 367 9.61 -21.63 -19.36
CA ASN A 367 9.76 -22.97 -19.97
C ASN A 367 9.10 -23.12 -21.36
N GLY A 368 9.03 -22.03 -22.12
CA GLY A 368 8.36 -21.96 -23.42
C GLY A 368 6.82 -22.02 -23.35
N GLY A 369 6.22 -21.77 -22.20
CA GLY A 369 4.78 -21.61 -21.97
C GLY A 369 4.50 -20.44 -21.03
N VAL A 370 3.38 -20.51 -20.32
CA VAL A 370 3.01 -19.58 -19.23
C VAL A 370 2.68 -20.35 -17.96
N ILE A 371 2.99 -19.76 -16.82
CA ILE A 371 2.48 -20.15 -15.51
C ILE A 371 1.43 -19.11 -15.11
N CYS A 372 0.23 -19.53 -14.76
CA CYS A 372 -0.85 -18.64 -14.32
C CYS A 372 -1.46 -19.09 -12.99
N THR A 373 -1.99 -18.14 -12.23
CA THR A 373 -2.87 -18.45 -11.10
C THR A 373 -4.20 -19.02 -11.60
N ASN A 374 -4.81 -19.93 -10.84
CA ASN A 374 -6.09 -20.56 -11.13
C ASN A 374 -6.80 -20.91 -9.80
N GLY A 375 -7.27 -19.88 -9.09
CA GLY A 375 -7.85 -20.06 -7.76
C GLY A 375 -6.87 -20.72 -6.77
N SER A 376 -7.13 -21.98 -6.40
CA SER A 376 -6.32 -22.73 -5.42
C SER A 376 -5.01 -23.31 -5.98
N GLU A 377 -4.72 -23.09 -7.26
CA GLU A 377 -3.64 -23.75 -8.02
C GLU A 377 -2.79 -22.72 -8.79
N LEU A 378 -1.53 -23.07 -9.07
CA LEU A 378 -0.75 -22.51 -10.18
C LEU A 378 -0.68 -23.54 -11.31
N LEU A 379 -1.10 -23.14 -12.52
CA LEU A 379 -1.09 -23.98 -13.70
C LEU A 379 0.07 -23.62 -14.63
N PHE A 380 0.77 -24.63 -15.14
CA PHE A 380 1.57 -24.51 -16.36
C PHE A 380 0.71 -24.78 -17.59
N LEU A 381 0.80 -23.90 -18.58
CA LEU A 381 0.04 -23.93 -19.83
C LEU A 381 1.01 -23.70 -20.99
N LYS A 382 0.99 -24.58 -21.99
CA LYS A 382 1.92 -24.49 -23.14
C LYS A 382 1.26 -24.94 -24.44
N ASP A 383 1.60 -24.25 -25.52
CA ASP A 383 1.36 -24.66 -26.90
C ASP A 383 2.59 -25.46 -27.39
N THR A 384 2.38 -26.69 -27.85
CA THR A 384 3.44 -27.55 -28.41
C THR A 384 3.38 -27.70 -29.93
N ASN A 385 2.34 -27.16 -30.58
CA ASN A 385 2.06 -27.38 -32.01
C ASN A 385 2.11 -26.10 -32.87
N GLY A 386 2.04 -24.92 -32.25
CA GLY A 386 2.18 -23.61 -32.87
C GLY A 386 0.87 -22.97 -33.36
N ASP A 387 -0.30 -23.43 -32.88
CA ASP A 387 -1.60 -22.81 -33.17
C ASP A 387 -2.00 -21.67 -32.20
N ASP A 388 -1.07 -21.26 -31.32
CA ASP A 388 -1.24 -20.26 -30.27
C ASP A 388 -2.32 -20.65 -29.22
N LYS A 389 -2.48 -21.96 -28.95
CA LYS A 389 -3.37 -22.49 -27.90
C LYS A 389 -2.66 -23.50 -27.00
N ALA A 390 -2.98 -23.46 -25.71
CA ALA A 390 -2.43 -24.40 -24.74
C ALA A 390 -3.01 -25.81 -24.93
N ASP A 391 -2.18 -26.74 -25.42
CA ASP A 391 -2.48 -28.18 -25.48
C ASP A 391 -1.91 -28.95 -24.27
N VAL A 392 -0.97 -28.35 -23.53
CA VAL A 392 -0.52 -28.80 -22.21
C VAL A 392 -1.21 -28.01 -21.11
N ARG A 393 -1.71 -28.71 -20.07
CA ARG A 393 -2.16 -28.14 -18.79
C ARG A 393 -1.69 -29.04 -17.64
N GLU A 394 -0.88 -28.48 -16.75
CA GLU A 394 -0.33 -29.18 -15.58
C GLU A 394 -0.48 -28.32 -14.32
N VAL A 395 -0.78 -28.93 -13.17
CA VAL A 395 -0.75 -28.22 -11.87
C VAL A 395 0.69 -28.27 -11.36
N LEU A 396 1.32 -27.12 -11.17
CA LEU A 396 2.68 -27.04 -10.60
C LEU A 396 2.66 -26.98 -9.07
N ILE A 397 1.75 -26.17 -8.52
CA ILE A 397 1.62 -25.93 -7.08
C ILE A 397 0.14 -25.86 -6.72
N ASP A 398 -0.28 -26.56 -5.67
CA ASP A 398 -1.59 -26.42 -5.03
C ASP A 398 -1.46 -25.98 -3.56
N GLY A 399 -2.58 -25.80 -2.86
CA GLY A 399 -2.59 -25.38 -1.45
C GLY A 399 -2.85 -23.88 -1.22
N PHE A 400 -3.19 -23.12 -2.26
CA PHE A 400 -3.70 -21.75 -2.08
C PHE A 400 -5.14 -21.76 -1.57
N ASN A 401 -5.40 -21.06 -0.48
CA ASN A 401 -6.75 -20.95 0.06
C ASN A 401 -7.56 -19.92 -0.75
N MET A 402 -8.83 -20.22 -1.00
CA MET A 402 -9.79 -19.33 -1.68
C MET A 402 -10.99 -18.99 -0.79
N GLY A 403 -10.78 -18.94 0.53
CA GLY A 403 -11.80 -18.54 1.50
C GLY A 403 -12.24 -17.08 1.37
N ASP A 404 -11.36 -16.24 0.82
CA ASP A 404 -11.68 -14.92 0.27
C ASP A 404 -10.99 -14.78 -1.10
N THR A 405 -11.77 -14.57 -2.16
CA THR A 405 -11.28 -14.65 -3.55
C THR A 405 -10.51 -13.41 -4.00
N HIS A 406 -10.58 -12.27 -3.29
CA HIS A 406 -9.68 -11.13 -3.56
C HIS A 406 -8.32 -11.24 -2.88
N ALA A 407 -8.10 -12.25 -2.04
CA ALA A 407 -6.92 -12.39 -1.18
C ALA A 407 -6.08 -13.63 -1.54
N GLY A 408 -6.28 -14.20 -2.73
CA GLY A 408 -5.48 -15.27 -3.29
C GLY A 408 -4.09 -14.80 -3.79
N PRO A 409 -3.35 -15.67 -4.50
CA PRO A 409 -2.09 -15.32 -5.14
C PRO A 409 -2.30 -14.32 -6.29
N SER A 410 -1.30 -13.48 -6.57
CA SER A 410 -1.30 -12.48 -7.64
C SER A 410 0.13 -12.03 -8.02
N ASN A 411 0.24 -11.19 -9.05
CA ASN A 411 1.47 -10.52 -9.51
C ASN A 411 2.67 -11.47 -9.76
N LEU A 412 2.51 -12.54 -10.55
CA LEU A 412 3.63 -13.40 -10.94
C LEU A 412 4.64 -12.62 -11.80
N LYS A 413 5.89 -12.49 -11.35
CA LYS A 413 6.98 -11.79 -12.09
C LYS A 413 8.28 -12.59 -12.06
N TRP A 414 8.98 -12.65 -13.20
CA TRP A 414 10.29 -13.31 -13.32
C TRP A 414 11.40 -12.42 -12.74
N GLY A 415 12.10 -12.91 -11.71
CA GLY A 415 13.28 -12.27 -11.14
C GLY A 415 14.56 -12.57 -11.94
N PRO A 416 15.55 -11.67 -11.99
CA PRO A 416 16.82 -11.91 -12.65
C PRO A 416 17.68 -12.97 -11.95
N ASP A 417 17.27 -13.51 -10.81
CA ASP A 417 17.91 -14.65 -10.14
C ASP A 417 17.32 -16.01 -10.56
N GLY A 418 16.45 -16.04 -11.58
CA GLY A 418 15.79 -17.25 -12.10
C GLY A 418 14.56 -17.71 -11.31
N TRP A 419 14.18 -16.99 -10.25
CA TRP A 419 12.98 -17.29 -9.46
C TRP A 419 11.76 -16.52 -9.95
N ILE A 420 10.57 -17.10 -9.80
CA ILE A 420 9.30 -16.40 -10.01
C ILE A 420 8.82 -15.86 -8.66
N TYR A 421 8.66 -14.55 -8.57
CA TYR A 421 8.14 -13.85 -7.41
C TYR A 421 6.64 -13.61 -7.53
N ALA A 422 5.96 -13.57 -6.39
CA ALA A 422 4.52 -13.43 -6.30
C ALA A 422 4.09 -12.80 -4.97
N THR A 423 2.85 -12.31 -4.94
CA THR A 423 2.19 -11.78 -3.75
C THR A 423 0.97 -12.62 -3.39
N ILE A 424 0.66 -12.73 -2.10
CA ILE A 424 -0.58 -13.37 -1.62
C ILE A 424 -1.25 -12.52 -0.53
N GLY A 425 -2.58 -12.46 -0.56
CA GLY A 425 -3.39 -11.88 0.49
C GLY A 425 -3.60 -12.81 1.69
N TYR A 426 -4.42 -12.36 2.64
CA TYR A 426 -4.68 -13.07 3.91
C TYR A 426 -5.41 -14.42 3.82
N SER A 427 -5.84 -14.86 2.63
CA SER A 427 -6.32 -16.24 2.46
C SER A 427 -5.17 -17.22 2.70
N GLY A 428 -3.95 -16.87 2.28
CA GLY A 428 -2.75 -17.61 2.58
C GLY A 428 -2.60 -18.96 1.86
N PHE A 429 -1.52 -19.65 2.22
CA PHE A 429 -1.09 -20.91 1.64
C PHE A 429 -0.96 -21.97 2.74
N ASN A 430 -1.35 -23.21 2.42
CA ASN A 430 -1.10 -24.39 3.23
C ASN A 430 -1.00 -25.62 2.32
N GLY A 431 0.22 -26.06 2.03
CA GLY A 431 0.49 -27.11 1.05
C GLY A 431 1.95 -27.58 1.07
N LYS A 432 2.28 -28.54 0.19
CA LYS A 432 3.65 -29.06 0.01
C LYS A 432 4.19 -28.61 -1.34
N VAL A 433 5.42 -28.10 -1.38
CA VAL A 433 6.13 -27.79 -2.63
C VAL A 433 7.48 -28.50 -2.62
N GLY A 434 7.76 -29.27 -3.67
CA GLY A 434 8.86 -30.24 -3.67
C GLY A 434 8.77 -31.18 -2.46
N ASP A 435 9.77 -31.10 -1.58
CA ASP A 435 9.82 -31.86 -0.31
C ASP A 435 9.51 -31.05 0.96
N GLU A 436 9.20 -29.76 0.84
CA GLU A 436 8.94 -28.88 1.97
C GLU A 436 7.44 -28.59 2.17
N ASN A 437 6.98 -28.58 3.42
CA ASN A 437 5.65 -28.13 3.78
C ASN A 437 5.69 -26.63 4.11
N HIS A 438 4.82 -25.83 3.48
CA HIS A 438 4.74 -24.40 3.73
C HIS A 438 3.37 -23.99 4.24
N ARG A 439 3.35 -23.08 5.22
CA ARG A 439 2.14 -22.48 5.76
C ARG A 439 2.39 -21.00 6.09
N PHE A 440 1.73 -20.09 5.38
CA PHE A 440 1.83 -18.65 5.60
C PHE A 440 0.52 -17.94 5.31
N ALA A 441 0.24 -16.85 6.05
CA ALA A 441 -1.05 -16.16 5.98
C ALA A 441 -1.13 -15.12 4.85
N GLN A 442 -0.09 -14.31 4.65
CA GLN A 442 -0.03 -13.26 3.62
C GLN A 442 1.42 -12.88 3.32
N GLY A 443 1.67 -12.19 2.21
CA GLY A 443 2.94 -11.51 1.95
C GLY A 443 3.60 -11.85 0.62
N LEU A 444 4.92 -11.69 0.59
CA LEU A 444 5.77 -12.00 -0.56
C LEU A 444 6.21 -13.48 -0.52
N PHE A 445 6.19 -14.15 -1.67
CA PHE A 445 6.80 -15.47 -1.83
C PHE A 445 7.46 -15.60 -3.21
N ARG A 446 8.33 -16.60 -3.38
CA ARG A 446 8.92 -16.95 -4.67
C ARG A 446 9.00 -18.46 -4.86
N PHE A 447 8.99 -18.94 -6.09
CA PHE A 447 9.12 -20.35 -6.43
C PHE A 447 9.95 -20.56 -7.70
N LEU A 448 10.53 -21.76 -7.86
CA LEU A 448 11.27 -22.12 -9.07
C LEU A 448 10.32 -22.38 -10.25
N PRO A 449 10.73 -22.11 -11.51
CA PRO A 449 9.86 -22.23 -12.69
C PRO A 449 9.30 -23.62 -12.99
N ASP A 450 9.83 -24.67 -12.37
CA ASP A 450 9.38 -26.07 -12.45
C ASP A 450 8.50 -26.50 -11.26
N GLY A 451 8.25 -25.60 -10.29
CA GLY A 451 7.51 -25.90 -9.07
C GLY A 451 8.29 -26.74 -8.04
N SER A 452 9.60 -26.96 -8.22
CA SER A 452 10.39 -27.84 -7.35
C SER A 452 10.71 -27.27 -5.97
N GLN A 453 10.68 -25.94 -5.80
CA GLN A 453 10.96 -25.25 -4.54
C GLN A 453 10.16 -23.96 -4.40
N MET A 454 9.81 -23.59 -3.17
CA MET A 454 9.19 -22.31 -2.82
C MET A 454 9.84 -21.71 -1.55
N GLU A 455 9.93 -20.38 -1.48
CA GLU A 455 10.34 -19.65 -0.29
C GLU A 455 9.31 -18.54 0.03
N TRP A 456 8.83 -18.50 1.27
CA TRP A 456 8.09 -17.33 1.79
C TRP A 456 9.09 -16.28 2.28
N LEU A 457 8.90 -15.03 1.84
CA LEU A 457 9.94 -14.01 1.90
C LEU A 457 9.74 -13.00 3.02
N GLN A 458 8.57 -12.36 3.12
CA GLN A 458 8.27 -11.38 4.17
C GLN A 458 6.74 -11.18 4.31
N PRO A 459 6.19 -11.10 5.54
CA PRO A 459 4.79 -10.73 5.75
C PRO A 459 4.53 -9.27 5.36
N THR A 460 3.43 -9.02 4.66
CA THR A 460 2.95 -7.65 4.37
C THR A 460 1.96 -7.15 5.42
N THR A 461 1.46 -5.93 5.27
CA THR A 461 0.53 -5.29 6.22
C THR A 461 -0.93 -5.77 6.09
N ASN A 462 -1.39 -6.09 4.87
CA ASN A 462 -2.75 -6.53 4.56
C ASN A 462 -2.76 -7.37 3.26
N ASN A 463 -3.93 -7.52 2.64
CA ASN A 463 -4.08 -8.06 1.29
C ASN A 463 -3.14 -7.35 0.31
N THR A 464 -2.41 -8.12 -0.50
CA THR A 464 -1.27 -7.63 -1.29
C THR A 464 -1.59 -7.74 -2.77
N TRP A 465 -1.58 -6.60 -3.46
CA TRP A 465 -2.12 -6.45 -4.82
C TRP A 465 -1.15 -5.83 -5.81
N GLY A 466 0.06 -5.42 -5.39
CA GLY A 466 1.11 -4.95 -6.29
C GLY A 466 2.48 -5.51 -5.93
N LEU A 467 3.27 -5.74 -6.97
CA LEU A 467 4.67 -6.12 -6.93
C LEU A 467 5.40 -5.36 -8.05
N GLY A 468 6.61 -4.88 -7.81
CA GLY A 468 7.43 -4.15 -8.76
C GLY A 468 8.93 -4.35 -8.49
N PHE A 469 9.74 -4.23 -9.54
CA PHE A 469 11.20 -4.31 -9.46
C PHE A 469 11.83 -3.03 -9.98
N THR A 470 12.89 -2.55 -9.32
CA THR A 470 13.81 -1.56 -9.92
C THR A 470 14.77 -2.24 -10.91
N ALA A 471 15.48 -1.46 -11.73
CA ALA A 471 16.54 -2.00 -12.59
C ALA A 471 17.69 -2.66 -11.81
N GLU A 472 17.92 -2.28 -10.54
CA GLU A 472 18.88 -2.94 -9.64
C GLU A 472 18.29 -4.11 -8.83
N PHE A 473 17.05 -4.52 -9.14
CA PHE A 473 16.34 -5.63 -8.50
C PHE A 473 16.02 -5.43 -7.00
N ASP A 474 15.73 -4.19 -6.59
CA ASP A 474 15.02 -3.99 -5.33
C ASP A 474 13.52 -4.25 -5.52
N ILE A 475 12.88 -4.88 -4.53
CA ILE A 475 11.48 -5.31 -4.59
C ILE A 475 10.60 -4.33 -3.83
N LEU A 476 9.61 -3.75 -4.52
CA LEU A 476 8.58 -2.89 -3.98
C LEU A 476 7.19 -3.47 -4.27
N GLY A 477 6.16 -2.96 -3.61
CA GLY A 477 4.79 -3.44 -3.80
C GLY A 477 3.74 -2.60 -3.09
N SER A 478 2.47 -3.00 -3.23
CA SER A 478 1.32 -2.29 -2.67
C SER A 478 0.33 -3.23 -1.98
N THR A 479 -0.35 -2.72 -0.94
CA THR A 479 -1.40 -3.46 -0.21
C THR A 479 -2.68 -2.63 -0.08
N ALA A 480 -3.79 -3.33 0.14
CA ALA A 480 -5.05 -2.74 0.58
C ALA A 480 -4.92 -1.92 1.88
N ASN A 481 -5.94 -1.12 2.14
CA ASN A 481 -6.20 -0.46 3.42
C ASN A 481 -5.13 0.56 3.84
N GLY A 482 -4.77 1.46 2.91
CA GLY A 482 -4.00 2.66 3.19
C GLY A 482 -2.50 2.43 3.27
N ASN A 483 -1.93 1.57 2.43
CA ASN A 483 -0.48 1.33 2.31
C ASN A 483 -0.10 1.08 0.83
N PRO A 484 -0.17 2.12 -0.02
CA PRO A 484 0.07 2.02 -1.46
C PRO A 484 1.51 1.70 -1.87
N SER A 485 2.51 1.84 -1.00
CA SER A 485 3.90 1.52 -1.30
C SER A 485 4.66 0.97 -0.10
N PHE A 486 5.21 -0.24 -0.24
CA PHE A 486 6.17 -0.86 0.68
C PHE A 486 7.43 -1.29 -0.08
N TYR A 487 8.50 -1.63 0.65
CA TYR A 487 9.66 -2.33 0.10
C TYR A 487 9.99 -3.60 0.91
N MET A 488 10.68 -4.55 0.28
CA MET A 488 11.21 -5.74 0.94
C MET A 488 12.59 -5.47 1.54
N THR A 489 12.82 -5.97 2.77
CA THR A 489 14.17 -5.97 3.38
C THR A 489 14.97 -7.18 2.89
N PHE A 490 14.87 -8.32 3.59
CA PHE A 490 15.57 -9.57 3.28
C PHE A 490 14.64 -10.78 3.42
N PRO A 491 14.93 -11.92 2.76
CA PRO A 491 14.15 -13.14 2.90
C PRO A 491 14.06 -13.63 4.36
N ARG A 492 12.91 -14.19 4.73
CA ARG A 492 12.60 -14.74 6.06
C ARG A 492 13.69 -15.69 6.59
N LYS A 493 14.21 -16.54 5.71
CA LYS A 493 15.32 -17.49 5.96
C LYS A 493 16.58 -16.83 6.51
N THR A 494 16.88 -15.59 6.12
CA THR A 494 17.99 -14.81 6.66
C THR A 494 17.78 -14.49 8.14
N TYR A 495 16.58 -14.05 8.51
CA TYR A 495 16.21 -13.74 9.89
C TYR A 495 16.18 -15.00 10.78
N ASP A 496 15.56 -16.08 10.29
CA ASP A 496 15.48 -17.36 11.00
C ASP A 496 16.87 -17.99 11.26
N SER A 497 17.84 -17.77 10.37
CA SER A 497 19.21 -18.32 10.49
C SER A 497 20.00 -17.82 11.71
N VAL A 498 19.51 -16.75 12.35
CA VAL A 498 20.09 -16.08 13.52
C VAL A 498 19.06 -15.84 14.63
N SER A 499 17.94 -16.57 14.59
CA SER A 499 16.83 -16.47 15.56
C SER A 499 16.34 -15.03 15.79
N LEU A 500 16.27 -14.22 14.73
CA LEU A 500 15.73 -12.87 14.76
C LEU A 500 14.28 -12.90 14.25
N ASP A 501 13.37 -12.21 14.93
CA ASP A 501 12.00 -12.07 14.43
C ASP A 501 11.96 -11.11 13.23
N GLN A 502 11.40 -11.57 12.12
CA GLN A 502 11.20 -10.72 10.94
C GLN A 502 9.94 -9.86 11.08
N GLY A 503 10.11 -8.53 10.97
CA GLY A 503 9.01 -7.58 10.88
C GLY A 503 8.24 -7.65 9.56
N ARG A 504 7.09 -6.97 9.51
CA ARG A 504 6.35 -6.75 8.25
C ARG A 504 7.16 -5.87 7.30
N THR A 505 6.89 -5.96 6.00
CA THR A 505 7.44 -5.07 4.97
C THR A 505 7.33 -3.59 5.39
N PRO A 506 8.44 -2.84 5.49
CA PRO A 506 8.38 -1.42 5.81
C PRO A 506 7.57 -0.62 4.78
N ARG A 507 6.78 0.34 5.27
CA ARG A 507 6.09 1.33 4.44
C ARG A 507 7.10 2.30 3.81
N ALA A 508 6.90 2.61 2.53
CA ALA A 508 7.63 3.65 1.81
C ALA A 508 6.86 4.99 1.74
N ASP A 509 5.53 4.95 1.78
CA ASP A 509 4.65 6.12 1.70
C ASP A 509 4.24 6.73 3.08
N ASP A 510 3.35 7.72 3.07
CA ASP A 510 2.79 8.41 4.24
C ASP A 510 1.25 8.27 4.39
N ASN A 511 0.68 7.22 3.79
CA ASN A 511 -0.76 6.97 3.59
C ASN A 511 -1.47 8.14 2.89
N PRO A 512 -1.08 8.54 1.67
CA PRO A 512 -1.52 9.81 1.06
C PRO A 512 -3.01 9.87 0.67
N LEU A 513 -3.49 11.08 0.44
CA LEU A 513 -4.84 11.34 -0.08
C LEU A 513 -4.90 11.17 -1.61
N LEU A 514 -5.96 10.53 -2.09
CA LEU A 514 -6.27 10.37 -3.51
C LEU A 514 -6.73 11.68 -4.16
N ASN A 515 -6.36 11.95 -5.41
CA ASN A 515 -6.73 13.18 -6.14
C ASN A 515 -7.67 12.92 -7.34
N PRO A 516 -8.91 12.42 -7.13
CA PRO A 516 -9.84 12.06 -8.21
C PRO A 516 -10.38 13.29 -8.97
N SER A 517 -10.84 13.07 -10.21
CA SER A 517 -11.55 14.05 -11.05
C SER A 517 -13.08 14.02 -10.93
N SER A 518 -13.62 13.21 -10.02
CA SER A 518 -15.05 13.10 -9.78
C SER A 518 -15.34 12.87 -8.29
N ALA A 519 -16.46 13.42 -7.82
CA ALA A 519 -16.95 13.21 -6.47
C ALA A 519 -17.61 11.83 -6.30
N ASP A 520 -18.06 11.21 -7.39
CA ASP A 520 -18.54 9.84 -7.43
C ASP A 520 -17.35 8.87 -7.30
N ILE A 521 -16.99 8.53 -6.05
CA ILE A 521 -15.98 7.51 -5.72
C ILE A 521 -16.59 6.45 -4.81
N ARG A 522 -16.09 5.21 -4.91
CA ARG A 522 -16.78 3.99 -4.48
C ARG A 522 -15.96 3.20 -3.46
N GLN A 523 -15.76 3.78 -2.28
CA GLN A 523 -14.93 3.23 -1.20
C GLN A 523 -15.75 2.56 -0.08
N VAL A 524 -15.17 1.56 0.59
CA VAL A 524 -15.76 0.89 1.77
C VAL A 524 -15.17 1.39 3.10
N ASP A 525 -13.89 1.73 3.09
CA ASP A 525 -13.09 2.26 4.19
C ASP A 525 -12.00 3.20 3.61
N GLN A 526 -11.06 3.66 4.45
CA GLN A 526 -9.96 4.55 4.04
C GLN A 526 -10.44 5.71 3.16
N PHE A 527 -11.57 6.33 3.55
CA PHE A 527 -12.21 7.37 2.75
C PHE A 527 -11.21 8.47 2.37
N ASP A 528 -11.22 8.85 1.09
CA ASP A 528 -10.29 9.79 0.47
C ASP A 528 -8.81 9.33 0.37
N ARG A 529 -8.45 8.10 0.80
CA ARG A 529 -7.12 7.43 0.69
C ARG A 529 -7.23 6.08 -0.04
N TYR A 530 -6.11 5.38 -0.27
CA TYR A 530 -6.11 4.08 -0.97
C TYR A 530 -6.77 2.96 -0.15
N THR A 531 -8.09 2.80 -0.24
CA THR A 531 -8.82 1.55 0.12
C THR A 531 -8.18 0.35 -0.59
N ALA A 532 -7.98 0.51 -1.89
CA ALA A 532 -7.29 -0.45 -2.74
C ALA A 532 -6.16 0.26 -3.48
N ALA A 533 -4.96 -0.27 -3.30
CA ALA A 533 -3.80 0.02 -4.13
C ALA A 533 -3.45 -1.29 -4.86
N ALA A 534 -3.58 -1.30 -6.18
CA ALA A 534 -3.35 -2.48 -7.02
C ALA A 534 -2.26 -2.18 -8.06
N GLY A 535 -1.40 -3.16 -8.32
CA GLY A 535 -0.16 -2.95 -9.05
C GLY A 535 0.87 -2.09 -8.31
N HIS A 536 2.11 -2.13 -8.78
CA HIS A 536 3.22 -1.26 -8.38
C HIS A 536 4.26 -1.22 -9.51
N ALA A 537 3.84 -0.74 -10.69
CA ALA A 537 4.70 -0.78 -11.87
C ALA A 537 5.68 0.40 -11.86
N ILE A 538 6.97 0.10 -11.76
CA ILE A 538 8.05 1.10 -11.81
C ILE A 538 8.39 1.37 -13.27
N TYR A 539 8.49 2.64 -13.65
CA TYR A 539 8.78 3.03 -15.02
C TYR A 539 10.24 2.76 -15.40
N THR A 540 10.46 1.61 -16.05
CA THR A 540 11.77 1.00 -16.34
C THR A 540 12.07 0.90 -17.84
N ALA A 541 11.52 1.85 -18.62
CA ALA A 541 11.71 2.04 -20.06
C ALA A 541 12.13 3.49 -20.37
N ASN A 542 12.43 3.84 -21.63
CA ASN A 542 12.97 5.17 -21.97
C ASN A 542 12.07 6.07 -22.85
N ARG A 543 10.84 5.65 -23.19
CA ARG A 543 9.87 6.42 -23.98
C ARG A 543 9.34 7.70 -23.30
N PHE A 544 8.98 7.64 -22.02
CA PHE A 544 8.55 8.80 -21.22
C PHE A 544 9.74 9.75 -20.95
N PRO A 545 9.52 11.00 -20.51
CA PRO A 545 10.60 11.89 -20.07
C PRO A 545 11.50 11.28 -19.00
N SER A 546 12.78 11.68 -18.96
CA SER A 546 13.80 11.10 -18.06
C SER A 546 13.52 11.28 -16.56
N SER A 547 12.58 12.16 -16.18
CA SER A 547 12.06 12.27 -14.81
C SER A 547 11.30 11.03 -14.33
N TYR A 548 10.82 10.17 -15.25
CA TYR A 548 10.13 8.93 -14.89
C TYR A 548 11.10 7.75 -14.72
N HIS A 549 12.26 7.78 -15.39
CA HIS A 549 13.15 6.61 -15.57
C HIS A 549 13.68 6.12 -14.22
N ASN A 550 13.29 4.91 -13.82
CA ASN A 550 13.58 4.28 -12.52
C ASN A 550 13.20 5.13 -11.28
N GLN A 551 12.33 6.13 -11.45
CA GLN A 551 12.00 7.13 -10.43
C GLN A 551 10.50 7.22 -10.13
N VAL A 552 9.62 6.63 -10.96
CA VAL A 552 8.17 6.72 -10.77
C VAL A 552 7.54 5.33 -10.71
N ALA A 553 6.71 5.11 -9.69
CA ALA A 553 5.79 3.97 -9.61
C ALA A 553 4.36 4.39 -9.98
N PHE A 554 3.65 3.48 -10.67
CA PHE A 554 2.25 3.58 -10.99
C PHE A 554 1.43 2.60 -10.17
N ILE A 555 0.44 3.13 -9.43
CA ILE A 555 -0.38 2.36 -8.49
C ILE A 555 -1.86 2.67 -8.77
N CYS A 556 -2.64 1.64 -9.07
CA CYS A 556 -4.06 1.78 -9.37
C CYS A 556 -4.87 1.99 -8.08
N GLY A 557 -5.75 3.01 -8.11
CA GLY A 557 -6.77 3.26 -7.10
C GLY A 557 -8.18 3.01 -7.69
N PRO A 558 -8.59 1.75 -7.92
CA PRO A 558 -9.83 1.41 -8.65
C PRO A 558 -11.08 2.03 -8.03
N THR A 559 -11.18 2.07 -6.69
CA THR A 559 -12.32 2.68 -5.97
C THR A 559 -12.42 4.20 -6.16
N ALA A 560 -11.40 4.84 -6.74
CA ALA A 560 -11.33 6.26 -7.07
C ALA A 560 -10.94 6.55 -8.53
N LYS A 561 -11.06 5.55 -9.42
CA LYS A 561 -11.02 5.71 -10.88
C LYS A 561 -9.70 6.28 -11.43
N LEU A 562 -8.56 5.95 -10.79
CA LEU A 562 -7.27 6.57 -11.10
C LEU A 562 -6.08 5.60 -11.05
N VAL A 563 -4.99 6.00 -11.71
CA VAL A 563 -3.64 5.45 -11.54
C VAL A 563 -2.76 6.57 -10.98
N GLY A 564 -2.36 6.44 -9.71
CA GLY A 564 -1.52 7.39 -9.02
C GLY A 564 -0.08 7.37 -9.54
N HIS A 565 0.58 8.52 -9.43
CA HIS A 565 2.00 8.73 -9.70
C HIS A 565 2.72 8.84 -8.36
N PHE A 566 3.73 8.01 -8.12
CA PHE A 566 4.54 8.05 -6.91
C PHE A 566 6.02 8.21 -7.26
N ASP A 567 6.62 9.33 -6.86
CA ASP A 567 8.05 9.58 -6.98
C ASP A 567 8.80 8.72 -5.94
N LEU A 568 9.80 7.97 -6.39
CA LEU A 568 10.59 7.02 -5.61
C LEU A 568 11.97 7.59 -5.31
N GLU A 569 12.33 7.63 -4.04
CA GLU A 569 13.62 8.09 -3.55
C GLU A 569 14.27 7.00 -2.68
N ARG A 570 15.57 6.75 -2.86
CA ARG A 570 16.32 5.92 -1.90
C ARG A 570 16.45 6.66 -0.58
N GLN A 571 16.10 6.00 0.52
CA GLN A 571 16.30 6.51 1.88
C GLN A 571 17.20 5.52 2.63
N GLY A 572 18.52 5.74 2.55
CA GLY A 572 19.54 4.83 3.07
C GLY A 572 19.54 3.50 2.32
N ALA A 573 19.27 2.40 3.03
CA ALA A 573 19.03 1.08 2.45
C ALA A 573 17.56 0.80 2.10
N GLY A 574 16.64 1.65 2.57
CA GLY A 574 15.21 1.58 2.26
C GLY A 574 14.76 2.51 1.12
N TRP A 575 13.45 2.65 0.99
CA TRP A 575 12.79 3.48 0.00
C TRP A 575 11.76 4.42 0.64
N LYS A 576 11.61 5.61 0.04
CA LYS A 576 10.52 6.56 0.25
C LYS A 576 9.73 6.70 -1.05
N ALA A 577 8.42 6.73 -0.96
CA ALA A 577 7.50 6.93 -2.08
C ALA A 577 6.60 8.14 -1.78
N THR A 578 6.67 9.19 -2.58
CA THR A 578 5.88 10.42 -2.41
C THR A 578 4.84 10.51 -3.51
N GLN A 579 3.55 10.58 -3.17
CA GLN A 579 2.51 10.70 -4.19
C GLN A 579 2.50 12.10 -4.80
N SER A 580 2.56 12.19 -6.13
CA SER A 580 2.33 13.44 -6.84
C SER A 580 0.86 13.87 -6.74
N PRO A 581 0.56 15.18 -6.60
CA PRO A 581 -0.81 15.68 -6.74
C PRO A 581 -1.43 15.35 -8.11
N ASN A 582 -0.59 15.20 -9.14
CA ASN A 582 -0.99 14.86 -10.50
C ASN A 582 -1.00 13.34 -10.67
N ASN A 583 -2.14 12.76 -11.07
CA ASN A 583 -2.22 11.33 -11.39
C ASN A 583 -1.71 11.07 -12.82
N THR A 584 -1.25 9.85 -13.07
CA THR A 584 -0.87 9.37 -14.41
C THR A 584 -2.10 9.09 -15.28
N TYR A 585 -3.21 8.68 -14.66
CA TYR A 585 -4.52 8.56 -15.29
C TYR A 585 -5.60 8.83 -14.24
N ASN A 586 -6.68 9.52 -14.60
CA ASN A 586 -7.90 9.55 -13.80
C ASN A 586 -9.14 9.78 -14.67
N SER A 587 -10.27 9.17 -14.33
CA SER A 587 -11.53 9.34 -15.08
C SER A 587 -12.65 9.89 -14.22
N ALA A 588 -13.52 10.70 -14.82
CA ALA A 588 -14.77 11.13 -14.21
C ALA A 588 -15.92 10.12 -14.39
N ASP A 589 -15.80 9.17 -15.31
CA ASP A 589 -16.80 8.11 -15.60
C ASP A 589 -17.08 7.26 -14.34
N ALA A 590 -18.35 7.03 -14.00
CA ALA A 590 -18.75 6.18 -12.87
C ALA A 590 -18.19 4.75 -12.89
N TRP A 591 -17.91 4.22 -14.08
CA TRP A 591 -17.57 2.81 -14.32
C TRP A 591 -16.07 2.53 -14.38
N SER A 592 -15.22 3.54 -14.57
CA SER A 592 -13.78 3.31 -14.74
C SER A 592 -13.13 2.78 -13.46
N ALA A 593 -12.56 1.58 -13.53
CA ALA A 593 -11.96 0.84 -12.45
C ALA A 593 -10.60 0.26 -12.91
N PRO A 594 -9.55 1.08 -13.04
CA PRO A 594 -8.20 0.60 -13.35
C PRO A 594 -7.73 -0.33 -12.22
N VAL A 595 -7.37 -1.56 -12.56
CA VAL A 595 -6.93 -2.59 -11.59
C VAL A 595 -5.53 -3.13 -11.85
N CYS A 596 -5.02 -2.96 -13.07
CA CYS A 596 -3.63 -3.28 -13.43
C CYS A 596 -3.07 -2.16 -14.30
N ALA A 597 -1.84 -1.73 -13.98
CA ALA A 597 -1.05 -0.83 -14.80
C ALA A 597 0.38 -1.38 -14.88
N GLU A 598 0.91 -1.59 -16.08
CA GLU A 598 2.20 -2.24 -16.34
C GLU A 598 2.93 -1.56 -17.50
N VAL A 599 4.27 -1.54 -17.47
CA VAL A 599 5.09 -0.96 -18.55
C VAL A 599 5.20 -1.97 -19.69
N GLY A 600 4.71 -1.60 -20.87
CA GLY A 600 4.67 -2.48 -22.03
C GLY A 600 6.01 -2.61 -22.77
N PRO A 601 6.09 -3.57 -23.72
CA PRO A 601 7.25 -3.76 -24.61
C PRO A 601 7.50 -2.55 -25.53
N ASP A 602 6.48 -1.73 -25.76
CA ASP A 602 6.47 -0.49 -26.53
C ASP A 602 6.84 0.75 -25.71
N GLY A 603 7.20 0.58 -24.43
CA GLY A 603 7.52 1.66 -23.50
C GLY A 603 6.31 2.51 -23.08
N ALA A 604 5.08 2.14 -23.46
CA ALA A 604 3.87 2.78 -22.97
C ALA A 604 3.50 2.25 -21.58
N LEU A 605 2.71 3.02 -20.82
CA LEU A 605 1.99 2.48 -19.67
C LEU A 605 0.67 1.87 -20.17
N TRP A 606 0.52 0.56 -19.99
CA TRP A 606 -0.71 -0.16 -20.32
C TRP A 606 -1.60 -0.22 -19.09
N ILE A 607 -2.89 0.07 -19.24
CA ILE A 607 -3.87 0.12 -18.15
C ILE A 607 -5.02 -0.83 -18.48
N CYS A 608 -5.23 -1.85 -17.64
CA CYS A 608 -6.44 -2.66 -17.64
C CYS A 608 -7.49 -1.97 -16.77
N ASP A 609 -8.47 -1.37 -17.43
CA ASP A 609 -9.70 -0.86 -16.82
C ASP A 609 -10.75 -1.97 -16.87
N TRP A 610 -11.09 -2.52 -15.70
CA TRP A 610 -12.13 -3.55 -15.60
C TRP A 610 -13.48 -3.01 -16.08
N TYR A 611 -13.73 -1.69 -15.93
CA TYR A 611 -14.95 -1.01 -16.34
C TYR A 611 -16.23 -1.59 -15.69
N ASN A 612 -16.40 -1.35 -14.39
CA ASN A 612 -17.49 -1.90 -13.60
C ASN A 612 -18.01 -0.89 -12.57
N ILE A 613 -19.33 -0.72 -12.46
CA ILE A 613 -19.95 0.14 -11.44
C ILE A 613 -19.79 -0.41 -10.01
N ILE A 614 -19.50 -1.72 -9.85
CA ILE A 614 -19.16 -2.32 -8.56
C ILE A 614 -17.77 -2.94 -8.59
N ILE A 615 -16.88 -2.37 -7.78
CA ILE A 615 -15.52 -2.88 -7.55
C ILE A 615 -15.26 -3.32 -6.11
N GLN A 616 -16.14 -2.99 -5.17
CA GLN A 616 -15.99 -3.36 -3.76
C GLN A 616 -16.23 -4.85 -3.55
N HIS A 617 -15.48 -5.46 -2.63
CA HIS A 617 -15.57 -6.89 -2.32
C HIS A 617 -16.26 -7.13 -0.97
N ASN A 618 -15.58 -6.76 0.11
CA ASN A 618 -16.02 -6.81 1.50
C ASN A 618 -15.79 -5.42 2.17
N PRO A 619 -16.30 -5.16 3.40
CA PRO A 619 -17.24 -5.96 4.17
C PRO A 619 -18.63 -6.01 3.50
N THR A 620 -19.38 -7.09 3.77
CA THR A 620 -20.77 -7.22 3.30
C THR A 620 -21.62 -6.07 3.84
N PRO A 621 -22.31 -5.30 2.98
CA PRO A 621 -23.06 -4.13 3.42
C PRO A 621 -24.32 -4.53 4.20
N SER A 622 -24.56 -3.78 5.28
CA SER A 622 -25.72 -3.87 6.17
C SER A 622 -26.46 -2.53 6.21
N ARG A 623 -27.73 -2.53 6.67
CA ARG A 623 -28.51 -1.27 6.80
C ARG A 623 -27.77 -0.18 7.58
N ASN A 624 -26.98 -0.57 8.59
CA ASN A 624 -26.25 0.36 9.45
C ASN A 624 -24.90 0.81 8.84
N SER A 625 -24.29 0.01 7.96
CA SER A 625 -22.99 0.34 7.35
C SER A 625 -23.11 1.01 5.98
N ALA A 626 -24.11 0.66 5.17
CA ALA A 626 -24.26 1.17 3.81
C ALA A 626 -25.72 1.20 3.29
N GLY A 627 -26.71 1.26 4.18
CA GLY A 627 -28.15 1.36 3.85
C GLY A 627 -28.83 0.08 3.36
N ILE A 628 -28.14 -0.76 2.57
CA ILE A 628 -28.67 -2.03 2.04
C ILE A 628 -28.32 -3.22 2.93
N ASN A 629 -29.12 -4.29 2.91
CA ASN A 629 -28.86 -5.52 3.66
C ASN A 629 -28.50 -6.69 2.72
N ALA A 630 -27.25 -6.73 2.28
CA ALA A 630 -26.77 -7.74 1.34
C ALA A 630 -26.40 -9.06 2.04
N GLN A 631 -26.14 -10.10 1.22
CA GLN A 631 -25.66 -11.41 1.68
C GLN A 631 -24.21 -11.62 1.22
N THR A 632 -23.41 -12.29 2.03
CA THR A 632 -22.05 -12.72 1.66
C THR A 632 -22.14 -13.94 0.74
N GLY A 633 -21.59 -13.83 -0.47
CA GLY A 633 -21.52 -14.93 -1.43
C GLY A 633 -20.32 -15.85 -1.18
N LYS A 634 -20.21 -16.92 -1.98
CA LYS A 634 -19.20 -17.98 -1.80
C LYS A 634 -17.75 -17.54 -1.89
N GLY A 635 -17.46 -16.42 -2.55
CA GLY A 635 -16.12 -15.87 -2.68
C GLY A 635 -15.72 -14.88 -1.57
N ASN A 636 -16.58 -14.71 -0.55
CA ASN A 636 -16.52 -13.66 0.48
C ASN A 636 -16.85 -12.22 0.01
N ALA A 637 -17.27 -12.06 -1.24
CA ALA A 637 -17.87 -10.82 -1.73
C ALA A 637 -19.38 -10.80 -1.51
N TYR A 638 -19.95 -9.62 -1.27
CA TYR A 638 -21.40 -9.50 -1.25
C TYR A 638 -22.03 -9.76 -2.63
N GLU A 639 -23.20 -10.43 -2.62
CA GLU A 639 -23.98 -10.74 -3.80
C GLU A 639 -24.81 -9.54 -4.26
N THR A 640 -24.84 -9.32 -5.58
CA THR A 640 -25.51 -8.18 -6.23
C THR A 640 -25.68 -8.45 -7.73
N PRO A 641 -26.80 -8.07 -8.35
CA PRO A 641 -26.99 -8.19 -9.80
C PRO A 641 -26.24 -7.13 -10.60
N HIS A 642 -25.73 -6.08 -9.94
CA HIS A 642 -25.12 -4.91 -10.60
C HIS A 642 -23.59 -5.04 -10.84
N ARG A 643 -23.00 -6.23 -10.68
CA ARG A 643 -21.62 -6.49 -11.11
C ARG A 643 -21.62 -6.86 -12.59
N ASP A 644 -21.02 -6.01 -13.41
CA ASP A 644 -20.93 -6.23 -14.86
C ASP A 644 -20.03 -7.41 -15.24
N LYS A 645 -20.32 -8.02 -16.40
CA LYS A 645 -19.61 -9.16 -16.99
C LYS A 645 -19.45 -9.06 -18.52
N GLU A 646 -19.74 -7.90 -19.09
CA GLU A 646 -19.89 -7.66 -20.52
C GLU A 646 -18.94 -6.58 -21.06
N HIS A 647 -18.38 -5.74 -20.18
CA HIS A 647 -17.51 -4.62 -20.52
C HIS A 647 -16.06 -4.84 -20.04
N GLY A 648 -15.10 -4.10 -20.58
CA GLY A 648 -13.71 -4.13 -20.09
C GLY A 648 -12.70 -3.63 -21.12
N ARG A 649 -11.71 -2.84 -20.69
CA ARG A 649 -10.90 -2.02 -21.59
C ARG A 649 -9.42 -2.07 -21.27
N ILE A 650 -8.61 -1.96 -22.33
CA ILE A 650 -7.16 -1.84 -22.25
C ILE A 650 -6.76 -0.56 -22.96
N TYR A 651 -6.15 0.35 -22.22
CA TYR A 651 -5.61 1.60 -22.75
C TYR A 651 -4.08 1.56 -22.79
N ARG A 652 -3.47 2.31 -23.71
CA ARG A 652 -2.04 2.66 -23.66
C ARG A 652 -1.90 4.17 -23.49
N LEU A 653 -1.04 4.56 -22.55
CA LEU A 653 -0.67 5.94 -22.26
C LEU A 653 0.80 6.17 -22.60
N TYR A 654 1.09 7.22 -23.36
CA TYR A 654 2.44 7.59 -23.77
C TYR A 654 2.54 9.10 -24.12
N PRO A 655 3.76 9.68 -24.19
CA PRO A 655 3.93 11.07 -24.58
C PRO A 655 3.45 11.33 -26.01
N THR A 656 2.75 12.45 -26.22
CA THR A 656 2.17 12.81 -27.52
C THR A 656 3.23 12.85 -28.63
N GLY A 657 2.96 12.16 -29.74
CA GLY A 657 3.89 12.05 -30.87
C GLY A 657 5.17 11.23 -30.61
N SER A 658 5.33 10.59 -29.45
CA SER A 658 6.41 9.63 -29.20
C SER A 658 6.19 8.33 -29.96
N LYS A 659 7.28 7.70 -30.40
CA LYS A 659 7.25 6.39 -31.04
C LYS A 659 7.31 5.27 -30.00
N ASP A 660 6.73 4.13 -30.34
CA ASP A 660 6.87 2.87 -29.61
C ASP A 660 8.36 2.45 -29.54
N ASP A 661 8.77 1.89 -28.40
CA ASP A 661 10.10 1.29 -28.23
C ASP A 661 10.33 0.20 -29.29
N ALA A 662 11.56 0.11 -29.79
CA ALA A 662 11.88 -0.79 -30.91
C ALA A 662 12.01 -2.25 -30.45
N ASN A 663 11.02 -3.08 -30.81
CA ASN A 663 11.09 -4.54 -30.60
C ASN A 663 12.43 -5.11 -31.13
N PRO A 664 13.28 -5.70 -30.26
CA PRO A 664 14.61 -6.17 -30.65
C PRO A 664 14.59 -7.44 -31.50
N GLY A 665 13.42 -8.06 -31.70
CA GLY A 665 13.24 -9.26 -32.51
C GLY A 665 13.87 -10.49 -31.86
N LEU A 666 13.55 -10.74 -30.58
CA LEU A 666 14.06 -11.89 -29.83
C LEU A 666 13.63 -13.19 -30.52
N ASP A 667 14.58 -14.10 -30.66
CA ASP A 667 14.38 -15.39 -31.29
C ASP A 667 15.29 -16.42 -30.59
N PRO A 668 14.72 -17.35 -29.80
CA PRO A 668 15.50 -18.37 -29.09
C PRO A 668 16.35 -19.26 -30.02
N SER A 669 15.95 -19.43 -31.28
CA SER A 669 16.74 -20.19 -32.28
C SER A 669 17.94 -19.41 -32.84
N ARG A 670 18.05 -18.12 -32.52
CA ARG A 670 19.17 -17.23 -32.91
C ARG A 670 19.71 -16.53 -31.66
N PRO A 671 20.58 -17.16 -30.86
CA PRO A 671 21.06 -16.64 -29.57
C PRO A 671 21.63 -15.21 -29.62
N ALA A 672 22.24 -14.80 -30.74
CA ALA A 672 22.72 -13.43 -30.95
C ALA A 672 21.61 -12.34 -30.94
N SER A 673 20.33 -12.72 -31.06
CA SER A 673 19.19 -11.81 -30.85
C SER A 673 19.01 -11.45 -29.37
N LEU A 674 19.27 -12.39 -28.46
CA LEU A 674 19.09 -12.22 -27.02
C LEU A 674 20.12 -11.23 -26.46
N LEU A 675 21.35 -11.23 -26.99
CA LEU A 675 22.37 -10.21 -26.71
C LEU A 675 21.92 -8.77 -27.05
N LYS A 676 20.98 -8.59 -28.01
CA LYS A 676 20.40 -7.26 -28.29
C LYS A 676 19.33 -6.91 -27.25
N GLY A 677 18.51 -7.87 -26.86
CA GLY A 677 17.50 -7.70 -25.81
C GLY A 677 18.11 -7.26 -24.47
N LEU A 678 19.22 -7.88 -24.06
CA LEU A 678 19.97 -7.48 -22.85
C LEU A 678 20.43 -6.02 -22.87
N GLN A 679 20.65 -5.43 -24.04
CA GLN A 679 21.09 -4.04 -24.20
C GLN A 679 19.92 -3.06 -24.41
N HIS A 680 18.68 -3.54 -24.42
CA HIS A 680 17.52 -2.70 -24.66
C HIS A 680 17.25 -1.76 -23.47
N PRO A 681 16.87 -0.49 -23.69
CA PRO A 681 16.55 0.48 -22.63
C PRO A 681 15.24 0.21 -21.86
N ASN A 682 14.63 -0.98 -22.02
CA ASN A 682 13.37 -1.34 -21.38
C ASN A 682 13.56 -2.70 -20.69
N LEU A 683 13.34 -2.72 -19.38
CA LEU A 683 13.60 -3.86 -18.50
C LEU A 683 12.85 -5.13 -18.94
N PHE A 684 11.65 -5.00 -19.53
CA PHE A 684 10.91 -6.13 -20.09
C PHE A 684 11.74 -6.92 -21.11
N TRP A 685 12.37 -6.23 -22.05
CA TRP A 685 13.18 -6.87 -23.10
C TRP A 685 14.48 -7.48 -22.56
N ARG A 686 15.05 -6.87 -21.50
CA ARG A 686 16.24 -7.41 -20.82
C ARG A 686 15.94 -8.68 -20.05
N LEU A 687 14.93 -8.66 -19.17
CA LEU A 687 14.50 -9.83 -18.41
C LEU A 687 14.02 -10.95 -19.33
N THR A 688 13.29 -10.63 -20.41
CA THR A 688 12.86 -11.64 -21.38
C THR A 688 14.05 -12.26 -22.11
N ALA A 689 15.03 -11.46 -22.54
CA ALA A 689 16.23 -12.00 -23.18
C ALA A 689 17.11 -12.81 -22.20
N GLN A 690 17.19 -12.40 -20.94
CA GLN A 690 17.90 -13.12 -19.88
C GLN A 690 17.26 -14.49 -19.63
N ARG A 691 15.94 -14.54 -19.38
CA ARG A 691 15.20 -15.80 -19.24
C ARG A 691 15.41 -16.72 -20.43
N LEU A 692 15.35 -16.20 -21.65
CA LEU A 692 15.55 -17.01 -22.86
C LEU A 692 16.99 -17.55 -22.98
N LEU A 693 18.01 -16.88 -22.44
CA LEU A 693 19.37 -17.42 -22.38
C LEU A 693 19.45 -18.57 -21.35
N GLU A 694 18.83 -18.38 -20.18
CA GLU A 694 18.72 -19.37 -19.10
C GLU A 694 18.00 -20.64 -19.58
N GLU A 695 16.82 -20.49 -20.18
CA GLU A 695 16.00 -21.60 -20.71
C GLU A 695 16.69 -22.38 -21.85
N GLN A 696 17.57 -21.75 -22.63
CA GLN A 696 18.32 -22.43 -23.71
C GLN A 696 19.59 -23.13 -23.22
N GLY A 697 20.21 -22.68 -22.13
CA GLY A 697 21.47 -23.24 -21.62
C GLY A 697 22.68 -23.05 -22.55
N ASP A 698 22.64 -22.10 -23.49
CA ASP A 698 23.67 -21.93 -24.51
C ASP A 698 24.90 -21.17 -24.00
N VAL A 699 25.91 -21.94 -23.55
CA VAL A 699 27.20 -21.43 -23.09
C VAL A 699 28.07 -20.79 -24.18
N THR A 700 27.71 -20.88 -25.47
CA THR A 700 28.57 -20.34 -26.55
C THR A 700 28.74 -18.83 -26.52
N LEU A 701 27.78 -18.11 -25.93
CA LEU A 701 27.78 -16.64 -25.80
C LEU A 701 28.53 -16.11 -24.57
N ALA A 702 29.21 -16.97 -23.80
CA ALA A 702 29.85 -16.57 -22.55
C ALA A 702 30.84 -15.38 -22.71
N LYS A 703 31.57 -15.31 -23.83
CA LYS A 703 32.54 -14.22 -24.08
C LYS A 703 31.83 -12.89 -24.33
N GLU A 704 30.76 -12.93 -25.09
CA GLU A 704 29.90 -11.80 -25.43
C GLU A 704 29.20 -11.27 -24.18
N LEU A 705 28.67 -12.17 -23.33
CA LEU A 705 28.07 -11.82 -22.04
C LEU A 705 29.09 -11.17 -21.09
N ILE A 706 30.31 -11.71 -20.98
CA ILE A 706 31.40 -11.09 -20.21
C ILE A 706 31.72 -9.67 -20.73
N SER A 707 31.75 -9.50 -22.06
CA SER A 707 31.96 -8.19 -22.68
C SER A 707 30.83 -7.22 -22.36
N LEU A 708 29.56 -7.65 -22.48
CA LEU A 708 28.40 -6.80 -22.16
C LEU A 708 28.39 -6.39 -20.69
N ALA A 709 28.57 -7.36 -19.78
CA ALA A 709 28.60 -7.12 -18.34
C ALA A 709 29.64 -6.05 -17.93
N LYS A 710 30.79 -5.99 -18.64
CA LYS A 710 31.84 -4.99 -18.40
C LYS A 710 31.66 -3.65 -19.12
N THR A 711 30.87 -3.58 -20.20
CA THR A 711 30.87 -2.41 -21.11
C THR A 711 29.53 -1.70 -21.28
N ASN A 712 28.41 -2.32 -20.89
CA ASN A 712 27.07 -1.76 -21.03
C ASN A 712 26.38 -1.71 -19.65
N ALA A 713 25.91 -0.52 -19.24
CA ALA A 713 25.32 -0.31 -17.93
C ALA A 713 23.94 -1.00 -17.78
N GLU A 714 23.08 -0.93 -18.80
CA GLU A 714 21.75 -1.56 -18.80
C GLU A 714 21.85 -3.09 -18.81
N ALA A 715 22.79 -3.64 -19.59
CA ALA A 715 23.00 -5.09 -19.67
C ALA A 715 23.80 -5.66 -18.49
N GLY A 716 24.41 -4.81 -17.66
CA GLY A 716 25.46 -5.16 -16.70
C GLY A 716 25.07 -6.28 -15.72
N SER A 717 23.96 -6.08 -15.00
CA SER A 717 23.42 -7.04 -14.04
C SER A 717 22.88 -8.30 -14.74
N HIS A 718 22.04 -8.13 -15.76
CA HIS A 718 21.40 -9.23 -16.47
C HIS A 718 22.39 -10.19 -17.13
N ALA A 719 23.47 -9.67 -17.72
CA ALA A 719 24.53 -10.49 -18.29
C ALA A 719 25.33 -11.24 -17.22
N LEU A 720 25.41 -10.72 -15.98
CA LEU A 720 26.07 -11.41 -14.87
C LEU A 720 25.23 -12.59 -14.35
N TYR A 721 23.92 -12.40 -14.17
CA TYR A 721 23.00 -13.48 -13.82
C TYR A 721 22.91 -14.56 -14.93
N ALA A 722 22.91 -14.15 -16.20
CA ALA A 722 23.01 -15.10 -17.33
C ALA A 722 24.34 -15.88 -17.34
N LEU A 723 25.46 -15.30 -16.86
CA LEU A 723 26.72 -16.04 -16.72
C LEU A 723 26.71 -17.01 -15.54
N ASP A 724 26.02 -16.69 -14.45
CA ASP A 724 25.90 -17.54 -13.27
C ASP A 724 25.08 -18.80 -13.56
N SER A 725 23.87 -18.62 -14.08
CA SER A 725 22.96 -19.69 -14.51
C SER A 725 23.56 -20.63 -15.57
N LEU A 726 24.38 -20.10 -16.49
CA LEU A 726 25.14 -20.89 -17.47
C LEU A 726 26.42 -21.55 -16.89
N GLY A 727 26.73 -21.36 -15.61
CA GLY A 727 27.92 -21.90 -14.95
C GLY A 727 29.24 -21.31 -15.47
N GLN A 728 29.20 -20.12 -16.08
CA GLN A 728 30.34 -19.44 -16.72
C GLN A 728 30.93 -18.30 -15.85
N LEU A 729 30.28 -17.94 -14.76
CA LEU A 729 30.75 -16.92 -13.81
C LEU A 729 31.92 -17.44 -12.97
N THR A 730 33.16 -17.07 -13.35
CA THR A 730 34.35 -17.51 -12.60
C THR A 730 34.60 -16.67 -11.34
N PRO A 731 35.23 -17.23 -10.28
CA PRO A 731 35.51 -16.48 -9.05
C PRO A 731 36.37 -15.22 -9.25
N SER A 732 37.26 -15.20 -10.26
CA SER A 732 38.05 -14.02 -10.61
C SER A 732 37.19 -12.96 -11.31
N LEU A 733 36.33 -13.37 -12.23
CA LEU A 733 35.39 -12.46 -12.90
C LEU A 733 34.41 -11.81 -11.90
N LEU A 734 33.90 -12.59 -10.95
CA LEU A 734 33.04 -12.06 -9.89
C LEU A 734 33.78 -11.04 -9.01
N THR A 735 35.07 -11.29 -8.72
CA THR A 735 35.93 -10.34 -7.99
C THR A 735 36.17 -9.05 -8.80
N ASP A 736 36.32 -9.12 -10.13
CA ASP A 736 36.37 -7.94 -10.99
C ASP A 736 35.09 -7.11 -10.86
N PHE A 737 33.91 -7.73 -10.86
CA PHE A 737 32.63 -7.01 -10.77
C PHE A 737 32.33 -6.44 -9.38
N LEU A 738 32.71 -7.14 -8.32
CA LEU A 738 32.65 -6.61 -6.95
C LEU A 738 33.45 -5.31 -6.80
N THR A 739 34.61 -5.19 -7.47
CA THR A 739 35.56 -4.08 -7.27
C THR A 739 35.53 -3.00 -8.34
N GLN A 740 35.19 -3.34 -9.59
CA GLN A 740 35.22 -2.45 -10.76
C GLN A 740 33.87 -2.39 -11.51
N GLY A 741 32.85 -3.12 -11.05
CA GLY A 741 31.54 -3.15 -11.68
C GLY A 741 30.79 -1.82 -11.56
N GLN A 742 30.01 -1.50 -12.60
CA GLN A 742 28.98 -0.46 -12.54
C GLN A 742 27.96 -0.80 -11.43
N PRO A 743 27.26 0.18 -10.82
CA PRO A 743 26.41 -0.04 -9.65
C PRO A 743 25.47 -1.25 -9.74
N ALA A 744 24.66 -1.37 -10.80
CA ALA A 744 23.75 -2.51 -10.99
C ALA A 744 24.50 -3.86 -11.12
N ALA A 745 25.62 -3.89 -11.85
CA ALA A 745 26.45 -5.09 -11.97
C ALA A 745 27.16 -5.46 -10.65
N ARG A 746 27.54 -4.46 -9.84
CA ARG A 746 28.12 -4.64 -8.51
C ARG A 746 27.08 -5.12 -7.50
N ARG A 747 25.84 -4.61 -7.54
CA ARG A 747 24.69 -5.12 -6.78
C ARG A 747 24.46 -6.62 -7.07
N ALA A 748 24.40 -6.99 -8.35
CA ALA A 748 24.29 -8.39 -8.76
C ALA A 748 25.51 -9.23 -8.31
N ALA A 749 26.73 -8.69 -8.42
CA ALA A 749 27.93 -9.35 -7.95
C ALA A 749 27.95 -9.59 -6.43
N ILE A 750 27.41 -8.67 -5.63
CA ILE A 750 27.23 -8.84 -4.18
C ILE A 750 26.27 -10.00 -3.89
N ALA A 751 25.13 -10.06 -4.60
CA ALA A 751 24.13 -11.11 -4.42
C ALA A 751 24.63 -12.52 -4.83
N LEU A 752 25.54 -12.61 -5.80
CA LEU A 752 26.11 -13.87 -6.31
C LEU A 752 27.41 -14.28 -5.59
N ALA A 753 27.99 -13.40 -4.76
CA ALA A 753 29.27 -13.67 -4.11
C ALA A 753 29.12 -14.55 -2.85
N ASN A 754 30.05 -15.49 -2.69
CA ASN A 754 30.16 -16.22 -1.43
C ASN A 754 30.81 -15.37 -0.32
N PRO A 755 30.69 -15.77 0.96
CA PRO A 755 31.14 -14.94 2.07
C PRO A 755 32.65 -14.67 2.07
N ASP A 756 33.48 -15.60 1.58
CA ASP A 756 34.94 -15.40 1.45
C ASP A 756 35.32 -14.41 0.35
N GLN A 757 34.50 -14.24 -0.68
CA GLN A 757 34.66 -13.21 -1.70
C GLN A 757 34.26 -11.84 -1.15
N LEU A 758 33.08 -11.76 -0.51
CA LEU A 758 32.61 -10.54 0.16
C LEU A 758 33.60 -10.08 1.25
N LYS A 759 34.06 -10.98 2.11
CA LYS A 759 35.05 -10.72 3.16
C LYS A 759 36.33 -10.10 2.60
N ARG A 760 36.89 -10.64 1.51
CA ARG A 760 38.12 -10.10 0.91
C ARG A 760 37.91 -8.71 0.32
N ALA A 761 36.86 -8.54 -0.48
CA ALA A 761 36.57 -7.28 -1.16
C ALA A 761 36.18 -6.14 -0.19
N PHE A 762 35.46 -6.47 0.89
CA PHE A 762 35.02 -5.51 1.91
C PHE A 762 36.10 -5.23 2.97
N LEU A 763 36.83 -6.26 3.45
CA LEU A 763 37.70 -6.14 4.63
C LEU A 763 39.21 -6.21 4.36
N SER A 764 39.65 -7.02 3.40
CA SER A 764 41.09 -7.27 3.18
C SER A 764 41.71 -6.26 2.22
N ASP A 765 41.00 -5.92 1.14
CA ASP A 765 41.49 -5.00 0.11
C ASP A 765 40.90 -3.57 0.26
N GLY A 766 39.83 -3.41 1.04
CA GLY A 766 39.14 -2.12 1.24
C GLY A 766 38.60 -1.50 -0.06
N THR A 767 38.34 -2.33 -1.07
CA THR A 767 38.05 -1.91 -2.44
C THR A 767 36.59 -1.54 -2.66
N ILE A 768 35.65 -2.13 -1.90
CA ILE A 768 34.24 -1.74 -1.92
C ILE A 768 33.96 -0.70 -0.85
N LYS A 769 33.64 0.53 -1.28
CA LYS A 769 33.03 1.58 -0.43
C LYS A 769 31.52 1.54 -0.58
N ALA A 770 30.88 0.60 0.11
CA ALA A 770 29.43 0.43 0.06
C ALA A 770 28.73 1.29 1.12
N GLU A 771 27.59 1.85 0.73
CA GLU A 771 26.67 2.61 1.59
C GLU A 771 25.23 2.17 1.29
N GLY A 772 24.29 2.50 2.19
CA GLY A 772 22.86 2.20 2.00
C GLY A 772 22.61 0.74 1.65
N ARG A 773 21.86 0.49 0.56
CA ARG A 773 21.43 -0.87 0.18
C ARG A 773 22.60 -1.79 -0.23
N GLU A 774 23.68 -1.27 -0.80
CA GLU A 774 24.88 -2.08 -1.08
C GLU A 774 25.53 -2.58 0.21
N LEU A 775 25.62 -1.73 1.24
CA LEU A 775 26.17 -2.11 2.53
C LEU A 775 25.28 -3.14 3.23
N ALA A 776 23.96 -2.93 3.21
CA ALA A 776 22.99 -3.83 3.79
C ALA A 776 23.10 -5.27 3.24
N ASP A 777 23.16 -5.42 1.92
CA ASP A 777 23.26 -6.75 1.29
C ASP A 777 24.66 -7.38 1.50
N ILE A 778 25.74 -6.60 1.62
CA ILE A 778 27.07 -7.12 2.01
C ILE A 778 27.03 -7.67 3.45
N LEU A 779 26.43 -6.95 4.40
CA LEU A 779 26.32 -7.41 5.79
C LEU A 779 25.54 -8.74 5.88
N VAL A 780 24.42 -8.85 5.17
CA VAL A 780 23.66 -10.10 5.05
C VAL A 780 24.46 -11.21 4.36
N GLY A 781 25.21 -10.90 3.29
CA GLY A 781 26.07 -11.89 2.63
C GLY A 781 27.20 -12.39 3.54
N LEU A 782 27.76 -11.53 4.40
CA LEU A 782 28.75 -11.93 5.41
C LEU A 782 28.14 -12.85 6.48
N SER A 783 26.86 -12.71 6.84
CA SER A 783 26.19 -13.57 7.82
C SER A 783 26.00 -15.02 7.38
N LEU A 784 26.30 -15.35 6.12
CA LEU A 784 26.33 -16.72 5.62
C LEU A 784 27.66 -17.44 5.94
N ALA A 785 28.69 -16.71 6.41
CA ALA A 785 29.94 -17.30 6.88
C ALA A 785 29.77 -18.10 8.19
N GLY A 786 30.80 -18.84 8.58
CA GLY A 786 31.00 -19.21 9.99
C GLY A 786 31.54 -18.02 10.79
N SER A 787 31.49 -18.09 12.13
CA SER A 787 32.08 -17.05 12.98
C SER A 787 33.57 -16.84 12.66
N ASP A 788 33.97 -15.58 12.55
CA ASP A 788 35.25 -15.15 11.96
C ASP A 788 35.74 -13.85 12.63
N PRO A 789 36.96 -13.81 13.20
CA PRO A 789 37.45 -12.65 13.92
C PRO A 789 37.52 -11.36 13.12
N ALA A 790 37.90 -11.44 11.82
CA ALA A 790 38.04 -10.24 10.99
C ALA A 790 36.68 -9.65 10.61
N ILE A 791 35.68 -10.51 10.39
CA ILE A 791 34.30 -10.05 10.18
C ILE A 791 33.74 -9.43 11.48
N GLY A 792 33.95 -10.07 12.63
CA GLY A 792 33.49 -9.55 13.92
C GLY A 792 34.09 -8.18 14.27
N GLU A 793 35.41 -8.01 14.09
CA GLU A 793 36.09 -6.74 14.27
C GLU A 793 35.55 -5.65 13.33
N ALA A 794 35.34 -5.99 12.06
CA ALA A 794 34.81 -5.03 11.08
C ALA A 794 33.36 -4.61 11.36
N LEU A 795 32.50 -5.54 11.78
CA LEU A 795 31.12 -5.24 12.17
C LEU A 795 31.06 -4.31 13.37
N HIS A 796 31.89 -4.55 14.39
CA HIS A 796 32.02 -3.65 15.53
C HIS A 796 32.52 -2.27 15.10
N ASN A 797 33.63 -2.21 14.33
CA ASN A 797 34.23 -0.96 13.90
C ASN A 797 33.31 -0.14 12.99
N LEU A 798 32.52 -0.78 12.13
CA LEU A 798 31.51 -0.12 11.31
C LEU A 798 30.46 0.61 12.18
N ALA A 799 29.85 -0.11 13.12
CA ALA A 799 28.83 0.44 14.00
C ALA A 799 29.38 1.45 15.04
N ALA A 800 30.65 1.32 15.45
CA ALA A 800 31.31 2.27 16.34
C ALA A 800 31.70 3.58 15.63
N ASN A 801 32.12 3.51 14.36
CA ASN A 801 32.51 4.69 13.59
C ASN A 801 31.32 5.41 12.93
N GLN A 802 30.23 4.70 12.65
CA GLN A 802 29.05 5.23 11.95
C GLN A 802 27.71 4.85 12.63
N PRO A 803 27.52 5.06 13.94
CA PRO A 803 26.32 4.61 14.64
C PRO A 803 25.03 5.22 14.07
N GLY A 804 25.02 6.50 13.70
CA GLY A 804 23.85 7.13 13.06
C GLY A 804 23.48 6.50 11.71
N VAL A 805 24.46 6.04 10.92
CA VAL A 805 24.19 5.41 9.62
C VAL A 805 23.59 4.01 9.79
N ILE A 806 24.13 3.23 10.73
CA ILE A 806 23.68 1.84 10.96
C ILE A 806 22.35 1.79 11.71
N PHE A 807 22.16 2.64 12.73
CA PHE A 807 21.07 2.46 13.68
C PHE A 807 19.85 3.38 13.45
N GLU A 808 19.98 4.47 12.69
CA GLU A 808 18.82 5.30 12.29
C GLU A 808 18.10 4.76 11.04
N ASP A 809 18.76 3.89 10.27
CA ASP A 809 18.17 3.14 9.15
C ASP A 809 17.77 1.73 9.59
N SER A 810 16.47 1.43 9.57
CA SER A 810 15.93 0.14 10.03
C SER A 810 16.43 -1.05 9.22
N THR A 811 16.76 -0.89 7.94
CA THR A 811 17.22 -1.97 7.06
C THR A 811 18.70 -2.25 7.24
N LEU A 812 19.54 -1.22 7.42
CA LEU A 812 20.94 -1.38 7.82
C LEU A 812 21.07 -1.96 9.24
N ARG A 813 20.22 -1.51 10.17
CA ARG A 813 20.13 -2.04 11.53
C ARG A 813 19.80 -3.53 11.53
N ASP A 814 18.80 -3.96 10.76
CA ASP A 814 18.46 -5.37 10.59
C ASP A 814 19.63 -6.16 9.98
N ALA A 815 20.22 -5.66 8.90
CA ALA A 815 21.37 -6.30 8.24
C ALA A 815 22.59 -6.44 9.17
N TRP A 816 22.89 -5.41 9.95
CA TRP A 816 23.95 -5.44 10.95
C TRP A 816 23.62 -6.42 12.07
N ASN A 817 22.40 -6.44 12.60
CA ASN A 817 22.00 -7.40 13.64
C ASN A 817 22.08 -8.85 13.15
N ILE A 818 21.71 -9.11 11.90
CA ILE A 818 21.83 -10.41 11.23
C ILE A 818 23.30 -10.84 11.18
N ALA A 819 24.18 -9.98 10.67
CA ALA A 819 25.62 -10.27 10.63
C ALA A 819 26.22 -10.42 12.04
N ALA A 820 25.95 -9.48 12.94
CA ALA A 820 26.51 -9.43 14.27
C ALA A 820 26.15 -10.67 15.09
N ARG A 821 24.90 -11.17 15.01
CA ARG A 821 24.51 -12.42 15.68
C ARG A 821 25.27 -13.63 15.17
N ARG A 822 25.47 -13.75 13.85
CA ARG A 822 26.31 -14.84 13.30
C ARG A 822 27.76 -14.77 13.82
N HIS A 823 28.26 -13.56 14.03
CA HIS A 823 29.62 -13.27 14.46
C HIS A 823 29.71 -12.91 15.96
N ALA A 824 28.71 -13.26 16.78
CA ALA A 824 28.48 -12.67 18.10
C ALA A 824 29.73 -12.67 19.01
N THR A 825 30.35 -13.83 19.16
CA THR A 825 31.56 -13.99 19.98
C THR A 825 32.72 -13.10 19.53
N THR A 826 32.87 -12.91 18.21
CA THR A 826 33.95 -12.10 17.62
C THR A 826 33.65 -10.60 17.63
N VAL A 827 32.38 -10.20 17.53
CA VAL A 827 31.94 -8.79 17.68
C VAL A 827 32.10 -8.36 19.14
N LEU A 828 31.67 -9.18 20.09
CA LEU A 828 31.81 -8.91 21.53
C LEU A 828 33.29 -8.85 21.95
N ALA A 829 34.13 -9.74 21.42
CA ALA A 829 35.58 -9.70 21.64
C ALA A 829 36.24 -8.41 21.10
N ALA A 830 35.72 -7.83 20.02
CA ALA A 830 36.19 -6.55 19.49
C ALA A 830 35.70 -5.34 20.31
N ALA A 831 34.54 -5.44 20.95
CA ALA A 831 33.98 -4.39 21.81
C ALA A 831 34.68 -4.27 23.17
N GLY A 832 35.00 -5.40 23.80
CA GLY A 832 35.54 -5.46 25.17
C GLY A 832 34.55 -4.98 26.24
N ASP A 833 35.05 -4.64 27.44
CA ASP A 833 34.24 -4.26 28.61
C ASP A 833 33.53 -2.87 28.51
N ARG A 834 33.26 -2.36 27.30
CA ARG A 834 32.78 -0.99 27.05
C ARG A 834 31.25 -0.79 27.16
N THR A 835 30.56 -1.62 27.94
CA THR A 835 29.10 -1.58 28.13
C THR A 835 28.66 -0.63 29.26
N THR A 836 29.06 0.65 29.18
CA THR A 836 28.63 1.68 30.16
C THR A 836 28.30 3.02 29.51
N GLU A 837 27.12 3.13 28.88
CA GLU A 837 26.39 4.40 28.82
C GLU A 837 25.53 4.55 30.08
N GLU A 838 25.40 5.77 30.61
CA GLU A 838 24.61 6.02 31.83
C GLU A 838 23.11 5.80 31.57
N LYS A 839 22.46 5.01 32.43
CA LYS A 839 21.00 4.87 32.45
C LYS A 839 20.37 6.17 32.97
N SER A 840 19.89 7.02 32.06
CA SER A 840 18.96 8.09 32.41
C SER A 840 17.66 7.51 32.99
N GLU A 841 17.07 8.16 33.99
CA GLU A 841 15.77 7.72 34.50
C GLU A 841 14.66 7.79 33.42
N PRO A 842 13.70 6.85 33.45
CA PRO A 842 12.63 6.78 32.45
C PRO A 842 11.62 7.92 32.63
N GLU A 843 11.62 8.87 31.69
CA GLU A 843 10.57 9.88 31.55
C GLU A 843 9.26 9.26 31.02
N ASN A 844 8.12 9.67 31.58
CA ASN A 844 6.80 9.32 31.07
C ASN A 844 6.39 10.32 29.97
N LEU A 845 6.18 9.83 28.75
CA LEU A 845 5.83 10.67 27.60
C LEU A 845 4.33 11.02 27.49
N LEU A 846 3.46 10.43 28.32
CA LEU A 846 2.03 10.75 28.32
C LEU A 846 1.77 12.05 29.11
N PRO A 847 1.28 13.13 28.48
CA PRO A 847 0.87 14.33 29.21
C PRO A 847 -0.38 14.01 30.05
N ASN A 848 -0.38 14.41 31.32
CA ASN A 848 -1.47 14.17 32.28
C ASN A 848 -1.93 12.69 32.32
N GLY A 849 -0.97 11.75 32.28
CA GLY A 849 -1.26 10.30 32.33
C GLY A 849 -1.74 9.81 33.70
N ASP A 850 -1.51 10.59 34.74
CA ASP A 850 -2.07 10.48 36.10
C ASP A 850 -3.46 11.13 36.22
N PHE A 851 -3.90 11.91 35.22
CA PHE A 851 -5.22 12.57 35.16
C PHE A 851 -5.51 13.55 36.31
N GLU A 852 -4.48 14.07 36.98
CA GLU A 852 -4.62 15.06 38.06
C GLU A 852 -5.05 16.45 37.56
N GLU A 853 -4.72 16.79 36.32
CA GLU A 853 -5.16 18.03 35.69
C GLU A 853 -6.53 17.85 35.00
N ALA A 854 -7.46 18.78 35.24
CA ALA A 854 -8.81 18.72 34.70
C ALA A 854 -9.35 20.08 34.24
N ASP A 855 -9.82 20.15 33.00
CA ASP A 855 -10.48 21.28 32.38
C ASP A 855 -12.00 21.05 32.34
N ASN A 856 -12.78 21.91 33.01
CA ASN A 856 -14.25 21.83 33.07
C ASN A 856 -14.81 20.46 33.51
N GLY A 857 -14.03 19.67 34.28
CA GLY A 857 -14.42 18.35 34.76
C GLY A 857 -14.08 17.16 33.84
N GLN A 858 -13.33 17.41 32.76
CA GLN A 858 -12.70 16.37 31.93
C GLN A 858 -11.18 16.42 32.09
N PRO A 859 -10.46 15.29 31.93
CA PRO A 859 -9.01 15.28 32.08
C PRO A 859 -8.33 16.11 30.98
N SER A 860 -7.46 17.03 31.38
CA SER A 860 -6.72 17.90 30.46
C SER A 860 -5.92 17.06 29.46
N ASN A 861 -5.94 17.47 28.18
CA ASN A 861 -5.39 16.74 27.02
C ASN A 861 -6.05 15.40 26.63
N TRP A 862 -7.02 14.89 27.41
CA TRP A 862 -7.71 13.62 27.18
C TRP A 862 -9.21 13.81 26.93
N ASN A 863 -9.56 14.53 25.85
CA ASN A 863 -10.94 14.92 25.53
C ASN A 863 -11.46 14.44 24.16
N ASP A 864 -10.66 13.73 23.35
CA ASP A 864 -11.10 13.08 22.10
C ASP A 864 -11.90 11.79 22.39
N LEU A 865 -13.17 11.97 22.78
CA LEU A 865 -14.13 10.88 22.92
C LEU A 865 -14.56 10.37 21.54
N ARG A 866 -14.25 9.10 21.25
CA ARG A 866 -14.67 8.39 20.05
C ARG A 866 -15.71 7.33 20.39
N VAL A 867 -16.70 7.19 19.52
CA VAL A 867 -17.74 6.14 19.57
C VAL A 867 -17.67 5.33 18.29
N TYR A 868 -17.42 4.03 18.40
CA TYR A 868 -17.09 3.16 17.27
C TYR A 868 -18.28 2.29 16.83
N ALA A 869 -19.11 1.83 17.77
CA ALA A 869 -20.27 0.98 17.52
C ALA A 869 -21.31 1.09 18.65
N GLY A 870 -22.56 0.68 18.40
CA GLY A 870 -23.61 0.60 19.43
C GLY A 870 -24.36 1.92 19.67
N ALA A 871 -24.69 2.21 20.93
CA ALA A 871 -25.49 3.36 21.33
C ALA A 871 -24.81 4.73 21.06
N GLY A 872 -25.60 5.80 21.04
CA GLY A 872 -25.13 7.16 20.77
C GLY A 872 -24.28 7.77 21.89
N ALA A 873 -23.53 8.82 21.55
CA ALA A 873 -22.65 9.55 22.49
C ALA A 873 -23.40 10.16 23.69
N ASP A 874 -24.71 10.41 23.56
CA ASP A 874 -25.61 10.86 24.62
C ASP A 874 -25.82 9.83 25.76
N GLN A 875 -25.49 8.56 25.50
CA GLN A 875 -25.52 7.48 26.50
C GLN A 875 -24.17 7.24 27.18
N ILE A 876 -23.15 8.03 26.83
CA ILE A 876 -21.79 7.95 27.37
C ILE A 876 -21.50 9.17 28.23
N THR A 877 -20.68 8.99 29.26
CA THR A 877 -20.18 10.09 30.10
C THR A 877 -18.69 9.88 30.34
N VAL A 878 -17.90 10.90 30.02
CA VAL A 878 -16.45 10.98 30.27
C VAL A 878 -16.21 12.11 31.26
N SER A 879 -15.45 11.84 32.32
CA SER A 879 -15.13 12.82 33.36
C SER A 879 -13.84 12.46 34.10
N THR A 880 -13.20 13.45 34.70
CA THR A 880 -12.24 13.20 35.79
C THR A 880 -13.01 12.79 37.05
N SER A 881 -12.53 11.79 37.80
CA SER A 881 -13.16 11.34 39.05
C SER A 881 -12.11 11.24 40.17
N PRO A 882 -12.40 11.69 41.41
CA PRO A 882 -11.51 11.54 42.57
C PRO A 882 -11.51 10.11 43.15
N ASP A 883 -11.96 9.12 42.36
CA ASP A 883 -12.01 7.71 42.71
C ASP A 883 -10.69 6.98 42.34
N GLY A 884 -9.64 7.75 42.04
CA GLY A 884 -8.35 7.26 41.58
C GLY A 884 -7.61 6.41 42.61
N ARG A 885 -6.61 5.69 42.12
CA ARG A 885 -5.62 4.92 42.88
C ARG A 885 -4.60 5.86 43.54
N SER A 886 -4.17 6.91 42.83
CA SER A 886 -3.18 7.90 43.30
C SER A 886 -3.81 9.27 43.60
N GLY A 887 -4.92 9.62 42.91
CA GLY A 887 -5.77 10.75 43.28
C GLY A 887 -7.00 10.87 42.38
N ASN A 888 -6.90 11.66 41.31
CA ASN A 888 -7.89 11.71 40.24
C ASN A 888 -7.69 10.54 39.25
N CYS A 889 -8.66 10.32 38.36
CA CYS A 889 -8.57 9.32 37.29
C CYS A 889 -9.53 9.65 36.13
N LEU A 890 -9.26 9.13 34.94
CA LEU A 890 -10.19 9.18 33.80
C LEU A 890 -11.31 8.14 34.00
N LYS A 891 -12.57 8.58 34.02
CA LYS A 891 -13.76 7.72 34.15
C LYS A 891 -14.61 7.77 32.88
N ILE A 892 -14.95 6.61 32.34
CA ILE A 892 -15.86 6.45 31.19
C ILE A 892 -17.02 5.54 31.60
N THR A 893 -18.25 6.03 31.47
CA THR A 893 -19.49 5.28 31.75
C THR A 893 -20.33 5.18 30.49
N ALA A 894 -20.76 3.97 30.10
CA ALA A 894 -21.75 3.74 29.04
C ALA A 894 -23.02 3.11 29.64
N LYS A 895 -24.17 3.76 29.48
CA LYS A 895 -25.46 3.33 30.06
C LYS A 895 -26.10 2.17 29.29
N ASP A 896 -25.85 2.09 27.99
CA ASP A 896 -26.29 1.02 27.09
C ASP A 896 -25.10 0.54 26.25
N TYR A 897 -25.28 -0.57 25.52
CA TYR A 897 -24.20 -1.24 24.79
C TYR A 897 -23.63 -0.36 23.68
N SER A 898 -22.42 0.15 23.93
CA SER A 898 -21.65 1.00 23.04
C SER A 898 -20.19 0.56 23.06
N ASP A 899 -19.46 0.81 21.98
CA ASP A 899 -18.00 0.83 22.02
C ASP A 899 -17.53 2.28 21.95
N CYS A 900 -16.79 2.70 22.96
CA CYS A 900 -16.27 4.05 23.06
C CYS A 900 -14.95 4.09 23.81
N GLY A 901 -14.26 5.21 23.69
CA GLY A 901 -13.04 5.47 24.45
C GLY A 901 -12.50 6.87 24.20
N VAL A 902 -11.54 7.26 25.01
CA VAL A 902 -10.79 8.51 24.82
C VAL A 902 -9.46 8.20 24.15
N ALA A 903 -9.06 9.02 23.18
CA ALA A 903 -7.78 8.89 22.48
C ALA A 903 -6.82 10.03 22.81
N ILE A 904 -5.51 9.76 22.72
CA ILE A 904 -4.45 10.77 22.69
C ILE A 904 -3.36 10.36 21.69
N SER A 905 -2.74 11.32 21.01
CA SER A 905 -1.59 11.09 20.14
C SER A 905 -0.34 11.63 20.81
N VAL A 906 0.69 10.80 20.99
CA VAL A 906 1.95 11.17 21.66
C VAL A 906 3.12 11.01 20.69
N PRO A 907 3.99 12.01 20.51
CA PRO A 907 5.19 11.87 19.69
C PRO A 907 6.11 10.74 20.19
N VAL A 908 6.55 9.89 19.27
CA VAL A 908 7.48 8.78 19.52
C VAL A 908 8.69 8.85 18.59
N LYS A 909 9.82 8.35 19.08
CA LYS A 909 11.07 8.26 18.31
C LYS A 909 11.06 6.98 17.50
N ARG A 910 11.38 7.11 16.21
CA ARG A 910 11.46 5.98 15.26
C ARG A 910 12.44 4.91 15.72
N GLY A 911 12.05 3.66 15.53
CA GLY A 911 12.77 2.45 15.94
C GLY A 911 12.98 2.28 17.45
N VAL A 912 12.39 3.12 18.32
CA VAL A 912 12.56 3.00 19.78
C VAL A 912 11.51 2.05 20.34
N ARG A 913 11.93 1.18 21.28
CA ARG A 913 11.01 0.33 22.03
C ARG A 913 10.41 1.08 23.22
N TYR A 914 9.09 0.99 23.33
CA TYR A 914 8.28 1.61 24.36
C TYR A 914 7.53 0.56 25.17
N ARG A 915 7.31 0.86 26.45
CA ARG A 915 6.30 0.20 27.29
C ARG A 915 5.18 1.18 27.55
N LEU A 916 3.98 0.82 27.10
CA LEU A 916 2.74 1.46 27.51
C LEU A 916 2.18 0.67 28.70
N SER A 917 1.86 1.34 29.80
CA SER A 917 1.20 0.73 30.94
C SER A 917 0.21 1.69 31.62
N GLY A 918 -0.64 1.17 32.48
CA GLY A 918 -1.61 1.95 33.26
C GLY A 918 -2.42 1.04 34.17
N TRP A 919 -3.23 1.63 35.04
CA TRP A 919 -4.13 0.91 35.93
C TRP A 919 -5.57 1.09 35.47
N LEU A 920 -6.31 -0.02 35.41
CA LEU A 920 -7.73 -0.02 35.05
C LEU A 920 -8.56 -0.57 36.20
N LYS A 921 -9.69 0.09 36.49
CA LYS A 921 -10.77 -0.44 37.33
C LYS A 921 -12.03 -0.55 36.46
N THR A 922 -12.88 -1.53 36.72
CA THR A 922 -14.16 -1.69 35.99
C THR A 922 -15.29 -1.99 36.96
N GLU A 923 -16.48 -1.48 36.65
CA GLU A 923 -17.69 -1.68 37.45
C GLU A 923 -18.85 -2.07 36.52
N ASN A 924 -19.34 -3.30 36.70
CA ASN A 924 -20.45 -3.89 35.95
C ASN A 924 -20.28 -3.83 34.42
N LEU A 925 -19.05 -4.01 33.92
CA LEU A 925 -18.73 -3.94 32.50
C LEU A 925 -19.17 -5.21 31.75
N GLU A 926 -20.40 -5.19 31.24
CA GLU A 926 -20.98 -6.22 30.38
C GLU A 926 -20.51 -6.04 28.92
N THR A 927 -20.24 -7.13 28.20
CA THR A 927 -19.83 -7.12 26.78
C THR A 927 -20.68 -8.07 25.94
N ARG A 928 -20.86 -7.77 24.65
CA ARG A 928 -21.55 -8.64 23.67
C ARG A 928 -20.65 -8.97 22.48
N ASN A 929 -21.07 -9.94 21.66
CA ASN A 929 -20.39 -10.32 20.41
C ASN A 929 -18.88 -10.58 20.56
N ASN A 930 -18.49 -11.22 21.66
CA ASN A 930 -17.09 -11.48 22.03
C ASN A 930 -16.19 -10.23 22.14
N ALA A 931 -16.76 -9.03 22.31
CA ALA A 931 -15.99 -7.79 22.50
C ALA A 931 -14.95 -7.95 23.63
N PRO A 932 -13.68 -7.51 23.45
CA PRO A 932 -12.61 -7.73 24.43
C PRO A 932 -12.88 -7.19 25.84
N GLY A 933 -13.59 -6.07 25.99
CA GLY A 933 -13.71 -5.37 27.26
C GLY A 933 -12.70 -4.22 27.39
N ALA A 934 -12.60 -3.65 28.59
CA ALA A 934 -11.84 -2.43 28.84
C ALA A 934 -10.33 -2.68 28.68
N LEU A 935 -9.65 -1.87 27.88
CA LEU A 935 -8.22 -2.02 27.57
C LEU A 935 -7.58 -0.72 27.08
N ILE A 936 -6.25 -0.69 27.05
CA ILE A 936 -5.49 0.36 26.35
C ILE A 936 -4.99 -0.21 25.02
N ASN A 937 -5.23 0.50 23.91
CA ASN A 937 -4.88 0.06 22.56
C ASN A 937 -4.02 1.08 21.83
N LEU A 938 -2.93 0.64 21.21
CA LEU A 938 -2.18 1.40 20.22
C LEU A 938 -2.81 1.21 18.82
N HIS A 939 -3.05 2.30 18.13
CA HIS A 939 -3.49 2.27 16.74
C HIS A 939 -2.41 1.58 15.88
N GLY A 940 -2.75 0.45 15.25
CA GLY A 940 -1.78 -0.47 14.65
C GLY A 940 -1.90 -1.92 15.16
N GLY A 941 -2.56 -2.14 16.30
CA GLY A 941 -3.05 -3.46 16.73
C GLY A 941 -2.40 -4.06 17.98
N GLN A 942 -1.38 -3.41 18.54
CA GLN A 942 -0.87 -3.75 19.87
C GLN A 942 -1.84 -3.25 20.94
N ARG A 943 -2.16 -4.10 21.92
CA ARG A 943 -3.11 -3.77 23.00
C ARG A 943 -2.72 -4.46 24.29
N THR A 944 -3.08 -3.84 25.40
CA THR A 944 -2.93 -4.45 26.72
C THR A 944 -3.92 -5.60 26.92
N ARG A 945 -3.76 -6.35 28.00
CA ARG A 945 -4.85 -7.22 28.49
C ARG A 945 -6.13 -6.41 28.72
N SER A 946 -7.27 -7.07 28.61
CA SER A 946 -8.60 -6.49 28.76
C SER A 946 -9.30 -6.95 30.03
N LEU A 947 -10.18 -6.10 30.57
CA LEU A 947 -10.99 -6.35 31.77
C LEU A 947 -12.48 -6.41 31.43
N LYS A 948 -13.22 -7.26 32.13
CA LYS A 948 -14.68 -7.45 31.99
C LYS A 948 -15.33 -7.66 33.35
N GLY A 949 -16.60 -7.28 33.48
CA GLY A 949 -17.33 -7.36 34.74
C GLY A 949 -16.91 -6.27 35.72
N THR A 950 -16.74 -6.63 36.99
CA THR A 950 -16.26 -5.71 38.04
C THR A 950 -14.89 -6.15 38.50
N ASN A 951 -13.88 -5.28 38.36
CA ASN A 951 -12.51 -5.53 38.77
C ASN A 951 -11.96 -4.31 39.50
N GLU A 952 -11.27 -4.54 40.61
CA GLU A 952 -10.47 -3.52 41.29
C GLU A 952 -9.27 -3.08 40.44
N TRP A 953 -8.62 -1.98 40.86
CA TRP A 953 -7.45 -1.40 40.18
C TRP A 953 -6.41 -2.46 39.80
N THR A 954 -6.29 -2.70 38.50
CA THR A 954 -5.50 -3.77 37.91
C THR A 954 -4.54 -3.18 36.89
N GLN A 955 -3.23 -3.34 37.12
CA GLN A 955 -2.23 -2.85 36.17
C GLN A 955 -2.29 -3.65 34.86
N VAL A 956 -2.17 -2.96 33.74
CA VAL A 956 -2.08 -3.52 32.39
C VAL A 956 -0.88 -2.92 31.68
N SER A 957 -0.25 -3.68 30.78
CA SER A 957 0.88 -3.18 29.99
C SER A 957 0.98 -3.89 28.64
N VAL A 958 1.72 -3.26 27.72
CA VAL A 958 2.13 -3.81 26.43
C VAL A 958 3.45 -3.14 26.01
N GLU A 959 4.32 -3.89 25.35
CA GLU A 959 5.53 -3.34 24.73
C GLU A 959 5.37 -3.28 23.21
N PHE A 960 5.93 -2.24 22.59
CA PHE A 960 5.92 -2.07 21.15
C PHE A 960 7.19 -1.35 20.68
N GLU A 961 7.57 -1.54 19.42
CA GLU A 961 8.57 -0.70 18.75
C GLU A 961 7.84 0.30 17.85
N ALA A 962 8.12 1.58 18.01
CA ALA A 962 7.59 2.64 17.16
C ALA A 962 8.39 2.66 15.84
N GLY A 963 8.04 1.81 14.87
CA GLY A 963 8.87 1.54 13.68
C GLY A 963 9.22 2.77 12.83
N SER A 964 8.40 3.08 11.83
CA SER A 964 8.49 4.32 11.04
C SER A 964 7.58 5.44 11.56
N ASP A 965 6.74 5.12 12.54
CA ASP A 965 5.75 6.02 13.11
C ASP A 965 6.41 7.19 13.84
N ARG A 966 5.79 8.36 13.75
CA ARG A 966 6.23 9.58 14.45
C ARG A 966 5.41 9.86 15.71
N ASP A 967 4.21 9.28 15.79
CA ASP A 967 3.26 9.46 16.87
C ASP A 967 2.61 8.10 17.21
N ALA A 968 2.43 7.83 18.49
CA ALA A 968 1.65 6.70 19.00
C ALA A 968 0.24 7.20 19.37
N LEU A 969 -0.77 6.78 18.59
CA LEU A 969 -2.17 7.03 18.93
C LEU A 969 -2.65 5.97 19.92
N ILE A 970 -2.89 6.38 21.16
CA ILE A 970 -3.25 5.54 22.30
C ILE A 970 -4.73 5.74 22.62
N HIS A 971 -5.46 4.65 22.76
CA HIS A 971 -6.89 4.63 23.05
C HIS A 971 -7.19 3.95 24.39
N CYS A 972 -7.84 4.66 25.31
CA CYS A 972 -8.45 4.12 26.52
C CYS A 972 -9.88 3.68 26.20
N LEU A 973 -10.06 2.39 25.86
CA LEU A 973 -11.31 1.84 25.34
C LEU A 973 -12.15 1.16 26.43
N LEU A 974 -13.46 1.41 26.43
CA LEU A 974 -14.42 0.77 27.33
C LEU A 974 -14.66 -0.72 26.99
N SER A 975 -14.61 -1.09 25.71
CA SER A 975 -14.97 -2.45 25.27
C SER A 975 -14.14 -3.02 24.12
N GLY A 976 -13.14 -2.29 23.63
CA GLY A 976 -12.06 -2.82 22.81
C GLY A 976 -12.43 -3.11 21.35
N TYR A 977 -13.16 -2.20 20.70
CA TYR A 977 -13.68 -2.34 19.32
C TYR A 977 -14.83 -3.35 19.17
N GLY A 978 -15.61 -3.55 20.23
CA GLY A 978 -16.89 -4.25 20.22
C GLY A 978 -17.78 -3.72 21.35
N VAL A 979 -19.09 -3.94 21.33
CA VAL A 979 -20.01 -3.18 22.23
C VAL A 979 -20.08 -3.70 23.67
N GLY A 980 -20.05 -2.78 24.64
CA GLY A 980 -20.22 -3.04 26.07
C GLY A 980 -20.99 -1.94 26.81
N ARG A 981 -21.45 -2.21 28.05
CA ARG A 981 -22.04 -1.21 28.95
C ARG A 981 -21.47 -1.36 30.35
N GLY A 982 -21.47 -0.30 31.14
CA GLY A 982 -20.88 -0.25 32.48
C GLY A 982 -19.89 0.90 32.60
N THR A 983 -19.03 0.84 33.62
CA THR A 983 -18.02 1.87 33.90
C THR A 983 -16.62 1.30 33.83
N VAL A 984 -15.69 2.07 33.25
CA VAL A 984 -14.24 1.85 33.34
C VAL A 984 -13.58 3.11 33.89
N TYR A 985 -12.52 2.91 34.65
CA TYR A 985 -11.64 3.95 35.15
C TYR A 985 -10.21 3.63 34.68
N PHE A 986 -9.44 4.66 34.32
CA PHE A 986 -8.04 4.59 33.90
C PHE A 986 -7.22 5.54 34.77
N ASP A 987 -6.06 5.09 35.25
CA ASP A 987 -5.20 5.85 36.17
C ASP A 987 -3.72 5.45 36.05
N ASP A 988 -2.80 6.33 36.48
CA ASP A 988 -1.34 6.18 36.44
C ASP A 988 -0.83 5.63 35.08
N LEU A 989 -1.33 6.16 33.97
CA LEU A 989 -0.91 5.79 32.63
C LEU A 989 0.51 6.30 32.33
N SER A 990 1.35 5.41 31.79
CA SER A 990 2.72 5.69 31.43
C SER A 990 3.14 5.12 30.07
N LEU A 991 3.80 5.96 29.27
CA LEU A 991 4.51 5.58 28.06
C LEU A 991 6.00 5.85 28.27
N ILE A 992 6.77 4.79 28.50
CA ILE A 992 8.19 4.87 28.85
C ILE A 992 9.02 4.29 27.69
N ALA A 993 10.06 5.02 27.28
CA ALA A 993 11.09 4.47 26.40
C ALA A 993 11.94 3.46 27.19
N LEU A 994 12.06 2.22 26.70
CA LEU A 994 12.75 1.13 27.40
C LEU A 994 14.27 1.11 27.19
N GLY A 995 14.80 2.01 26.38
CA GLY A 995 16.18 2.04 25.94
C GLY A 995 16.29 2.09 24.41
N ASN A 996 17.48 2.39 23.92
CA ASN A 996 17.71 2.57 22.50
C ASN A 996 18.32 1.30 21.89
N SER A 997 17.48 0.44 21.29
CA SER A 997 17.92 -0.59 20.34
C SER A 997 18.67 -0.02 19.13
N ASN A 998 18.63 1.30 18.97
CA ASN A 998 19.30 2.07 17.92
C ASN A 998 20.59 2.75 18.44
N SER A 999 21.31 2.13 19.39
CA SER A 999 22.69 2.48 19.71
C SER A 999 23.56 1.23 19.73
N LEU A 1000 24.87 1.41 19.51
CA LEU A 1000 25.83 0.32 19.60
C LEU A 1000 25.79 -0.36 20.99
N ALA A 1001 25.59 0.42 22.06
CA ALA A 1001 25.51 -0.13 23.42
C ALA A 1001 24.31 -1.08 23.58
N GLY A 1002 23.11 -0.66 23.16
CA GLY A 1002 21.91 -1.51 23.22
C GLY A 1002 22.00 -2.73 22.29
N ALA A 1003 22.62 -2.58 21.12
CA ALA A 1003 22.87 -3.67 20.20
C ALA A 1003 23.85 -4.72 20.77
N LEU A 1004 24.93 -4.28 21.43
CA LEU A 1004 25.88 -5.16 22.11
C LEU A 1004 25.26 -5.86 23.34
N GLU A 1005 24.38 -5.20 24.10
CA GLU A 1005 23.63 -5.83 25.21
C GLU A 1005 22.71 -6.96 24.70
N SER A 1006 21.98 -6.72 23.59
CA SER A 1006 21.17 -7.75 22.93
C SER A 1006 22.03 -8.91 22.39
N LEU A 1007 23.21 -8.59 21.85
CA LEU A 1007 24.14 -9.55 21.30
C LEU A 1007 24.80 -10.44 22.36
N GLN A 1008 25.17 -9.85 23.51
CA GLN A 1008 25.65 -10.58 24.69
C GLN A 1008 24.58 -11.54 25.20
N THR A 1009 23.34 -11.06 25.32
CA THR A 1009 22.18 -11.88 25.72
C THR A 1009 21.97 -13.07 24.78
N PHE A 1010 22.14 -12.88 23.46
CA PHE A 1010 22.08 -13.95 22.46
C PHE A 1010 23.24 -14.95 22.62
N ALA A 1011 24.48 -14.46 22.79
CA ALA A 1011 25.66 -15.29 22.97
C ALA A 1011 25.60 -16.15 24.26
N ASP A 1012 25.07 -15.60 25.35
CA ASP A 1012 24.94 -16.27 26.65
C ASP A 1012 23.88 -17.39 26.65
N GLN A 1013 22.86 -17.27 25.79
CA GLN A 1013 21.86 -18.32 25.58
C GLN A 1013 22.42 -19.51 24.77
N GLY A 1014 23.44 -19.25 23.94
CA GLY A 1014 24.12 -20.19 23.07
C GLY A 1014 23.28 -20.61 21.85
N ASP A 1015 23.93 -21.23 20.86
CA ASP A 1015 23.27 -21.85 19.68
C ASP A 1015 22.41 -23.06 20.12
N LYS A 1016 21.24 -22.77 20.68
CA LYS A 1016 20.09 -23.67 20.73
C LYS A 1016 19.10 -23.23 19.66
N PRO A 1017 19.31 -23.61 18.39
CA PRO A 1017 18.21 -23.55 17.44
C PRO A 1017 17.04 -24.36 18.01
N SER A 1018 15.81 -23.92 17.73
CA SER A 1018 14.59 -24.66 18.03
C SER A 1018 14.50 -25.91 17.14
N VAL A 1019 15.27 -26.95 17.49
CA VAL A 1019 15.30 -28.22 16.77
C VAL A 1019 13.87 -28.80 16.71
N PRO A 1020 13.32 -29.06 15.51
CA PRO A 1020 12.04 -29.73 15.37
C PRO A 1020 12.11 -31.10 16.06
N THR A 1021 11.32 -31.28 17.11
CA THR A 1021 11.35 -32.52 17.91
C THR A 1021 10.86 -33.68 17.06
N GLN A 1022 11.66 -34.74 16.93
CA GLN A 1022 11.26 -35.96 16.24
C GLN A 1022 10.23 -36.70 17.12
N ARG A 1023 8.94 -36.41 16.92
CA ARG A 1023 7.84 -36.89 17.77
C ARG A 1023 7.65 -38.40 17.64
N LYS A 1024 7.43 -39.06 18.78
CA LYS A 1024 7.04 -40.47 18.89
C LYS A 1024 5.54 -40.66 18.66
N PHE A 1025 4.72 -39.66 18.98
CA PHE A 1025 3.29 -39.67 18.72
C PHE A 1025 2.96 -38.64 17.64
N GLU A 1026 2.48 -39.12 16.50
CA GLU A 1026 2.04 -38.28 15.39
C GLU A 1026 0.68 -37.63 15.73
N PRO A 1027 0.57 -36.29 15.70
CA PRO A 1027 -0.69 -35.58 15.92
C PRO A 1027 -1.79 -35.95 14.91
N ASP A 1028 -2.94 -36.42 15.40
CA ASP A 1028 -4.16 -36.45 14.60
C ASP A 1028 -4.68 -35.02 14.42
N SER A 1029 -4.81 -34.57 13.17
CA SER A 1029 -5.13 -33.18 12.84
C SER A 1029 -6.53 -32.76 13.29
N GLU A 1030 -7.53 -33.64 13.23
CA GLU A 1030 -8.89 -33.31 13.66
C GLU A 1030 -8.99 -33.25 15.19
N ILE A 1031 -8.31 -34.16 15.90
CA ILE A 1031 -8.21 -34.11 17.36
C ILE A 1031 -7.46 -32.84 17.79
N HIS A 1032 -6.38 -32.48 17.09
CA HIS A 1032 -5.61 -31.27 17.39
C HIS A 1032 -6.36 -29.98 17.07
N GLU A 1033 -7.18 -29.92 16.01
CA GLU A 1033 -8.00 -28.74 15.73
C GLU A 1033 -9.06 -28.52 16.81
N ARG A 1034 -9.79 -29.58 17.21
CA ARG A 1034 -10.78 -29.51 18.30
C ARG A 1034 -10.13 -29.23 19.66
N GLY A 1035 -8.99 -29.87 19.93
CA GLY A 1035 -8.21 -29.68 21.15
C GLY A 1035 -7.62 -28.28 21.26
N LEU A 1036 -7.12 -27.72 20.16
CA LEU A 1036 -6.69 -26.33 20.05
C LEU A 1036 -7.86 -25.38 20.28
N ALA A 1037 -9.04 -25.63 19.69
CA ALA A 1037 -10.22 -24.79 19.89
C ALA A 1037 -10.63 -24.72 21.37
N VAL A 1038 -10.62 -25.85 22.09
CA VAL A 1038 -10.86 -25.89 23.54
C VAL A 1038 -9.71 -25.22 24.31
N TYR A 1039 -8.45 -25.45 23.92
CA TYR A 1039 -7.29 -24.83 24.56
C TYR A 1039 -7.33 -23.30 24.47
N SER A 1040 -7.52 -22.77 23.25
CA SER A 1040 -7.61 -21.34 22.95
C SER A 1040 -8.82 -20.65 23.57
N LEU A 1041 -9.89 -21.40 23.87
CA LEU A 1041 -11.09 -20.86 24.53
C LEU A 1041 -11.03 -20.92 26.06
N THR A 1042 -10.39 -21.96 26.62
CA THR A 1042 -10.54 -22.31 28.05
C THR A 1042 -9.21 -22.34 28.83
N CYS A 1043 -8.09 -22.74 28.23
CA CYS A 1043 -6.83 -22.99 28.94
C CYS A 1043 -5.77 -21.88 28.71
N VAL A 1044 -5.77 -21.25 27.54
CA VAL A 1044 -4.73 -20.31 27.09
C VAL A 1044 -4.58 -19.07 27.99
N ALA A 1045 -5.67 -18.65 28.65
CA ALA A 1045 -5.67 -17.47 29.53
C ALA A 1045 -4.76 -17.62 30.75
N CYS A 1046 -4.51 -18.85 31.21
CA CYS A 1046 -3.60 -19.16 32.30
C CYS A 1046 -2.29 -19.76 31.79
N HIS A 1047 -2.35 -20.65 30.79
CA HIS A 1047 -1.19 -21.44 30.34
C HIS A 1047 -0.43 -20.86 29.13
N GLY A 1048 -0.89 -19.76 28.55
CA GLY A 1048 -0.22 -19.08 27.43
C GLY A 1048 -0.39 -19.79 26.08
N VAL A 1049 -0.17 -19.07 24.97
CA VAL A 1049 -0.26 -19.64 23.60
C VAL A 1049 0.85 -20.65 23.31
N ASP A 1050 1.99 -20.49 23.97
CA ASP A 1050 3.17 -21.35 23.87
C ASP A 1050 3.24 -22.39 25.02
N GLY A 1051 2.20 -22.49 25.84
CA GLY A 1051 2.12 -23.46 26.93
C GLY A 1051 3.03 -23.17 28.12
N LYS A 1052 3.75 -22.04 28.16
CA LYS A 1052 4.73 -21.73 29.23
C LYS A 1052 4.12 -21.18 30.52
N GLY A 1053 2.83 -20.90 30.54
CA GLY A 1053 2.15 -20.31 31.68
C GLY A 1053 2.52 -18.85 31.91
N VAL A 1054 2.27 -18.39 33.13
CA VAL A 1054 2.64 -17.04 33.59
C VAL A 1054 3.60 -17.22 34.77
N PRO A 1055 4.85 -16.70 34.69
CA PRO A 1055 5.86 -16.87 35.74
C PRO A 1055 5.31 -16.61 37.14
N HIS A 1056 5.63 -17.53 38.07
CA HIS A 1056 5.19 -17.56 39.47
C HIS A 1056 3.65 -17.61 39.70
N SER A 1057 2.81 -17.54 38.67
CA SER A 1057 1.36 -17.39 38.78
C SER A 1057 0.59 -18.60 38.25
N PHE A 1058 0.92 -19.09 37.05
CA PHE A 1058 0.30 -20.27 36.44
C PHE A 1058 1.39 -21.17 35.84
N PRO A 1059 1.42 -22.48 36.14
CA PRO A 1059 2.53 -23.34 35.77
C PRO A 1059 2.57 -23.60 34.25
N PRO A 1060 3.76 -23.85 33.69
CA PRO A 1060 3.89 -24.33 32.31
C PRO A 1060 3.23 -25.71 32.14
N LEU A 1061 2.58 -25.87 30.98
CA LEU A 1061 2.17 -27.16 30.42
C LEU A 1061 3.22 -27.67 29.43
N ASP A 1062 3.89 -26.79 28.70
CA ASP A 1062 5.04 -27.13 27.84
C ASP A 1062 6.19 -27.70 28.68
N GLY A 1063 6.75 -28.83 28.25
CA GLY A 1063 7.81 -29.57 28.96
C GLY A 1063 7.38 -30.15 30.32
N SER A 1064 6.10 -30.07 30.69
CA SER A 1064 5.64 -30.40 32.04
C SER A 1064 5.39 -31.90 32.21
N SER A 1065 6.12 -32.53 33.14
CA SER A 1065 5.92 -33.95 33.48
C SER A 1065 4.57 -34.25 34.13
N TRP A 1066 3.82 -33.21 34.56
CA TRP A 1066 2.43 -33.35 34.98
C TRP A 1066 1.48 -33.45 33.79
N ALA A 1067 1.70 -32.66 32.73
CA ALA A 1067 0.90 -32.72 31.50
C ALA A 1067 1.18 -34.00 30.68
N THR A 1068 2.45 -34.39 30.57
CA THR A 1068 2.91 -35.53 29.75
C THR A 1068 2.93 -36.88 30.49
N GLY A 1069 2.83 -36.88 31.82
CA GLY A 1069 2.82 -38.07 32.67
C GLY A 1069 1.53 -38.89 32.58
N ASP A 1070 1.07 -39.42 33.72
CA ASP A 1070 -0.16 -40.21 33.80
C ASP A 1070 -1.39 -39.38 33.33
N PRO A 1071 -2.10 -39.80 32.27
CA PRO A 1071 -3.30 -39.08 31.82
C PRO A 1071 -4.45 -39.12 32.84
N GLU A 1072 -4.48 -40.07 33.79
CA GLU A 1072 -5.53 -40.10 34.84
C GLU A 1072 -5.37 -38.91 35.79
N ARG A 1073 -4.13 -38.53 36.13
CA ARG A 1073 -3.81 -37.32 36.90
C ARG A 1073 -4.32 -36.07 36.19
N VAL A 1074 -4.03 -35.93 34.90
CA VAL A 1074 -4.46 -34.77 34.11
C VAL A 1074 -5.98 -34.72 33.97
N ALA A 1075 -6.64 -35.86 33.75
CA ALA A 1075 -8.11 -35.93 33.70
C ALA A 1075 -8.73 -35.49 35.04
N LYS A 1076 -8.20 -35.95 36.19
CA LYS A 1076 -8.62 -35.52 37.53
C LYS A 1076 -8.50 -34.02 37.73
N ILE A 1077 -7.39 -33.43 37.28
CA ILE A 1077 -7.11 -31.99 37.37
C ILE A 1077 -8.10 -31.18 36.50
N VAL A 1078 -8.33 -31.58 35.25
CA VAL A 1078 -9.29 -30.89 34.37
C VAL A 1078 -10.73 -31.04 34.87
N LEU A 1079 -11.11 -32.22 35.35
CA LEU A 1079 -12.46 -32.48 35.85
C LEU A 1079 -12.77 -31.70 37.15
N HIS A 1080 -11.88 -31.75 38.14
CA HIS A 1080 -12.16 -31.32 39.52
C HIS A 1080 -11.32 -30.13 40.02
N GLY A 1081 -10.33 -29.69 39.24
CA GLY A 1081 -9.42 -28.61 39.63
C GLY A 1081 -8.28 -29.06 40.54
N LEU A 1082 -7.32 -28.15 40.74
CA LEU A 1082 -6.10 -28.36 41.52
C LEU A 1082 -5.80 -27.15 42.38
N MET A 1083 -5.38 -27.35 43.63
CA MET A 1083 -5.06 -26.27 44.58
C MET A 1083 -3.84 -26.63 45.45
N GLY A 1084 -3.14 -25.60 45.94
CA GLY A 1084 -1.95 -25.72 46.78
C GLY A 1084 -0.64 -25.46 46.04
N PRO A 1085 0.50 -25.40 46.75
CA PRO A 1085 1.81 -25.13 46.15
C PRO A 1085 2.22 -26.28 45.22
N LEU A 1086 2.34 -25.98 43.93
CA LEU A 1086 3.00 -26.84 42.94
C LEU A 1086 4.39 -26.26 42.65
N GLU A 1087 5.45 -27.04 42.84
CA GLU A 1087 6.80 -26.63 42.49
C GLU A 1087 7.20 -27.17 41.10
N ARG A 1088 7.70 -26.30 40.21
CA ARG A 1088 8.20 -26.63 38.86
C ARG A 1088 9.40 -25.74 38.53
N ASN A 1089 10.50 -26.35 38.07
CA ASN A 1089 11.71 -25.65 37.61
C ASN A 1089 12.33 -24.64 38.61
N GLY A 1090 12.07 -24.80 39.92
CA GLY A 1090 12.52 -23.89 40.97
C GLY A 1090 11.49 -22.81 41.37
N ASP A 1091 10.40 -22.68 40.62
CA ASP A 1091 9.29 -21.78 40.92
C ASP A 1091 8.16 -22.48 41.69
N GLN A 1092 7.53 -21.76 42.62
CA GLN A 1092 6.32 -22.20 43.32
C GLN A 1092 5.07 -21.51 42.76
N PHE A 1093 4.09 -22.30 42.38
CA PHE A 1093 2.80 -21.87 41.84
C PHE A 1093 1.71 -22.16 42.88
N ASN A 1094 1.05 -21.10 43.38
CA ASN A 1094 0.03 -21.21 44.44
C ASN A 1094 -1.40 -20.95 43.95
N SER A 1095 -1.61 -20.69 42.65
CA SER A 1095 -2.92 -20.42 42.07
C SER A 1095 -3.75 -21.70 41.94
N ALA A 1096 -5.05 -21.61 42.23
CA ALA A 1096 -5.97 -22.70 42.01
C ALA A 1096 -6.34 -22.81 40.52
N MET A 1097 -6.22 -24.02 39.96
CA MET A 1097 -6.83 -24.37 38.67
C MET A 1097 -8.29 -24.76 38.92
N PRO A 1098 -9.29 -24.07 38.31
CA PRO A 1098 -10.69 -24.38 38.55
C PRO A 1098 -11.12 -25.72 37.93
N PRO A 1099 -12.15 -26.39 38.48
CA PRO A 1099 -12.80 -27.53 37.83
C PRO A 1099 -13.44 -27.12 36.51
N LEU A 1100 -13.12 -27.84 35.43
CA LEU A 1100 -13.72 -27.68 34.10
C LEU A 1100 -14.66 -28.84 33.74
N GLY A 1101 -14.82 -29.84 34.62
CA GLY A 1101 -15.70 -30.98 34.37
C GLY A 1101 -17.18 -30.60 34.20
N SER A 1102 -17.65 -29.51 34.78
CA SER A 1102 -19.04 -29.05 34.59
C SER A 1102 -19.26 -28.27 33.29
N THR A 1103 -18.19 -27.78 32.65
CA THR A 1103 -18.24 -26.93 31.45
C THR A 1103 -17.77 -27.63 30.18
N LEU A 1104 -16.92 -28.65 30.30
CA LEU A 1104 -16.41 -29.45 29.20
C LEU A 1104 -16.92 -30.90 29.26
N ASP A 1105 -17.36 -31.44 28.13
CA ASP A 1105 -17.74 -32.84 27.99
C ASP A 1105 -16.52 -33.78 27.89
N ASP A 1106 -16.77 -35.09 27.86
CA ASP A 1106 -15.70 -36.11 27.84
C ASP A 1106 -14.84 -36.07 26.56
N GLN A 1107 -15.40 -35.65 25.43
CA GLN A 1107 -14.69 -35.52 24.16
C GLN A 1107 -13.83 -34.25 24.14
N GLN A 1108 -14.38 -33.12 24.59
CA GLN A 1108 -13.67 -31.84 24.69
C GLN A 1108 -12.46 -31.94 25.63
N ILE A 1109 -12.62 -32.63 26.77
CA ILE A 1109 -11.52 -32.89 27.71
C ILE A 1109 -10.48 -33.84 27.07
N ALA A 1110 -10.90 -34.89 26.37
CA ALA A 1110 -9.99 -35.82 25.68
C ALA A 1110 -9.19 -35.13 24.56
N ASP A 1111 -9.85 -34.29 23.75
CA ASP A 1111 -9.23 -33.54 22.66
C ASP A 1111 -8.22 -32.51 23.21
N VAL A 1112 -8.59 -31.70 24.22
CA VAL A 1112 -7.67 -30.69 24.80
C VAL A 1112 -6.50 -31.33 25.54
N MET A 1113 -6.73 -32.44 26.24
CA MET A 1113 -5.65 -33.23 26.86
C MET A 1113 -4.70 -33.79 25.81
N THR A 1114 -5.22 -34.30 24.70
CA THR A 1114 -4.40 -34.85 23.60
C THR A 1114 -3.57 -33.75 22.94
N TYR A 1115 -4.18 -32.61 22.62
CA TYR A 1115 -3.49 -31.42 22.11
C TYR A 1115 -2.35 -30.99 23.04
N VAL A 1116 -2.64 -30.71 24.33
CA VAL A 1116 -1.62 -30.31 25.33
C VAL A 1116 -0.48 -31.34 25.45
N ARG A 1117 -0.78 -32.64 25.31
CA ARG A 1117 0.20 -33.74 25.40
C ARG A 1117 1.07 -33.92 24.15
N GLN A 1118 0.72 -33.29 23.04
CA GLN A 1118 1.34 -33.49 21.73
C GLN A 1118 1.73 -32.18 21.02
N THR A 1119 1.64 -31.04 21.72
CA THR A 1119 2.01 -29.71 21.21
C THR A 1119 3.20 -29.14 21.97
N TRP A 1120 3.86 -28.12 21.39
CA TRP A 1120 5.11 -27.55 21.91
C TRP A 1120 6.19 -28.64 22.05
N SER A 1121 6.96 -28.71 23.14
CA SER A 1121 7.93 -29.77 23.41
C SER A 1121 7.32 -31.09 23.94
N ASN A 1122 6.00 -31.15 24.17
CA ASN A 1122 5.34 -32.34 24.70
C ASN A 1122 5.15 -33.41 23.61
N ASP A 1123 5.52 -34.66 23.93
CA ASP A 1123 5.41 -35.82 23.05
C ASP A 1123 4.91 -37.05 23.83
N ALA A 1124 3.60 -37.08 24.11
CA ALA A 1124 2.95 -38.12 24.89
C ALA A 1124 1.71 -38.71 24.20
N SER A 1125 1.26 -39.86 24.70
CA SER A 1125 0.14 -40.61 24.11
C SER A 1125 -1.16 -39.80 24.12
N PRO A 1126 -2.03 -39.96 23.09
CA PRO A 1126 -3.35 -39.34 23.06
C PRO A 1126 -4.25 -39.93 24.16
N VAL A 1127 -5.37 -39.26 24.41
CA VAL A 1127 -6.37 -39.60 25.44
C VAL A 1127 -7.73 -39.72 24.77
N SER A 1128 -8.50 -40.76 25.09
CA SER A 1128 -9.82 -41.00 24.50
C SER A 1128 -10.97 -40.50 25.39
N ALA A 1129 -12.11 -40.17 24.78
CA ALA A 1129 -13.31 -39.77 25.52
C ALA A 1129 -13.80 -40.85 26.50
N ASP A 1130 -13.75 -42.13 26.12
CA ASP A 1130 -14.10 -43.25 27.01
C ASP A 1130 -13.19 -43.33 28.25
N PHE A 1131 -11.91 -42.95 28.12
CA PHE A 1131 -11.00 -42.86 29.26
C PHE A 1131 -11.43 -41.73 30.21
N VAL A 1132 -11.66 -40.52 29.69
CA VAL A 1132 -12.13 -39.37 30.50
C VAL A 1132 -13.45 -39.69 31.20
N LYS A 1133 -14.40 -40.28 30.46
CA LYS A 1133 -15.71 -40.71 30.97
C LYS A 1133 -15.59 -41.70 32.13
N LYS A 1134 -14.66 -42.66 32.04
CA LYS A 1134 -14.36 -43.58 33.15
C LYS A 1134 -13.82 -42.83 34.35
N VAL A 1135 -12.81 -41.97 34.17
CA VAL A 1135 -12.24 -41.17 35.28
C VAL A 1135 -13.29 -40.29 35.94
N ARG A 1136 -14.20 -39.67 35.16
CA ARG A 1136 -15.33 -38.87 35.65
C ARG A 1136 -16.31 -39.70 36.49
N GLN A 1137 -16.57 -40.95 36.12
CA GLN A 1137 -17.41 -41.86 36.92
C GLN A 1137 -16.71 -42.30 38.20
N ASP A 1138 -15.45 -42.72 38.11
CA ASP A 1138 -14.65 -43.18 39.26
C ASP A 1138 -14.44 -42.05 40.30
N THR A 1139 -14.46 -40.79 39.85
CA THR A 1139 -14.29 -39.59 40.70
C THR A 1139 -15.59 -38.82 40.95
N SER A 1140 -16.77 -39.37 40.63
CA SER A 1140 -18.05 -38.63 40.70
C SER A 1140 -18.49 -38.17 42.10
N LYS A 1141 -17.77 -38.60 43.15
CA LYS A 1141 -17.99 -38.21 44.55
C LYS A 1141 -17.05 -37.08 45.01
N GLN A 1142 -16.07 -36.70 44.20
CA GLN A 1142 -15.18 -35.59 44.50
C GLN A 1142 -15.96 -34.27 44.37
N GLN A 1143 -15.96 -33.46 45.43
CA GLN A 1143 -16.67 -32.17 45.48
C GLN A 1143 -15.75 -30.97 45.75
N MET A 1144 -14.48 -31.22 46.06
CA MET A 1144 -13.46 -30.19 46.29
C MET A 1144 -12.32 -30.38 45.30
N MET A 1145 -11.60 -29.30 44.99
CA MET A 1145 -10.38 -29.38 44.17
C MET A 1145 -9.36 -30.30 44.83
N TYR A 1146 -8.64 -31.08 44.02
CA TYR A 1146 -7.53 -31.87 44.52
C TYR A 1146 -6.44 -30.96 45.08
N GLN A 1147 -5.84 -31.35 46.20
CA GLN A 1147 -4.56 -30.77 46.61
C GLN A 1147 -3.43 -31.38 45.78
N VAL A 1148 -2.39 -30.61 45.48
CA VAL A 1148 -1.18 -31.10 44.77
C VAL A 1148 -0.68 -32.43 45.38
N LYS A 1149 -0.60 -32.51 46.71
CA LYS A 1149 -0.17 -33.69 47.47
C LYS A 1149 -1.05 -34.94 47.31
N GLU A 1150 -2.32 -34.79 46.93
CA GLU A 1150 -3.22 -35.93 46.68
C GLU A 1150 -2.96 -36.59 45.32
N LEU A 1151 -2.24 -35.90 44.43
CA LEU A 1151 -1.93 -36.35 43.07
C LEU A 1151 -0.43 -36.57 42.83
N GLU A 1152 0.43 -36.34 43.83
CA GLU A 1152 1.90 -36.46 43.71
C GLU A 1152 2.45 -37.89 43.63
N ASN A 1153 1.65 -38.90 43.97
CA ASN A 1153 2.01 -40.33 43.83
C ASN A 1153 1.59 -40.87 42.45
#